data_AF-A0A3D9G5M0-F1
#
_entry.id   AF-A0A3D9G5M0-F1
#
_cell.length_a   1.000
_cell.length_b   1.000
_cell.length_c   1.000
_cell.angle_alpha   90.00
_cell.angle_beta   90.00
_cell.angle_gamma   90.00
#
_symmetry.space_group_name_H-M   'P 1'
#
loop_
_entity.id
_entity.type
_entity.pdbx_description
1 polymer ?
#
loop_
_entity_poly.entity_id
_entity_poly.type
_entity_poly.pdbx_seq_one_letter_code
_entity_poly.pdbx_strand_id
1 'polypeptide(L)'
;MKKRTLPRFARISLRLLIVAALLFGLVRWLSADEPAVYSTSVTAADLLDLASSGGELPYAQLMKGPEGEYAATEERSIRLDPVNYKAASTDADLAKEAESGRSMLSWSNESGWVEWTFTVPEAGWYELHLDYKALPGSGSSVIRGAMIDGKYPFAESERIELERMWKDAKYPYEVNEIGMQVRPQQTELPEWTDKAASDYSASSRPLLYRLEPGQHTLRLTGERGAVAIRDIYFRTQQPIPAYAEYVKQQPAMKDQESWFKQTEAEQFQRKSSLSIQTDRWSEPYISPDPKGRITYNVLGGNRWKQPGEWVEWSFEVPADGWYVIDLKNFQNYRSGFKAYRTIEIDGKVPFEELLHYGLAYHKEFEISAISDAEGRPYQFYLNKGTHTMRMTADSSTMQPILIALKDTLAQISDFDRHIRLITGNYSKSASDANLDASRTWDMNKYDPNAGKTLQSLIDRLKLIRDYINRVNEGSSDLSQAIASAVSMLEEMAADVNNVPNKVNDFSTIQANIGTWMSTLTQQPLMLDYFVVRTPDAKTGLKEPTALSRIPYSIADFARSFTMDYDLDGEKKDGALEIWVGRGRDYVDELRELVSQDFTPKTGIQVNINLMPNPNMLILGNAAGDVPDVALGLAEATPADYAMRDAVQDLSSYPGFADVMKRFIPGAMRALTYNGGTYGLPEVQNFQLLFYRSDIFESLGLKAPDTWDDVFDILPTLQENGMTMNVPKADFATLFLENGASPYTPDGLKSSLFSDSGQKAFKQWTQLYTKFNLPIDIPAFFQHFRDGDIPIGISDFNTYVQLQVAAPEITGHWKVAPLPGIKQPDGQVARWSPQGLSTAMIMKKSDKKDAAWQFLKWWTSADVQSRYAGDMESYYGIEYRWNTANVEAMKSLSWPSEDLKAIREQARWAANLPNVPGYYFLAREMDFAWNKTVFDGVPASEALEEASLSLQREMDRRQRNFGIAGGNLRVPQITEPFNWEEAKP
;
A
#
# COMPACT_ATOMS: atom_id res chain seq x y z
N MET A 1 -43.29 10.62 -39.12
CA MET A 1 -43.86 9.27 -38.90
C MET A 1 -44.86 9.30 -37.74
N LYS A 2 -46.12 8.88 -37.97
CA LYS A 2 -47.14 8.76 -36.92
C LYS A 2 -46.69 7.67 -35.91
N LYS A 3 -46.58 8.01 -34.62
CA LYS A 3 -46.38 7.06 -33.52
C LYS A 3 -47.55 6.06 -33.51
N ARG A 4 -47.35 4.85 -34.02
CA ARG A 4 -48.29 3.73 -33.88
C ARG A 4 -48.30 3.33 -32.41
N THR A 5 -49.31 3.78 -31.67
CA THR A 5 -49.59 3.30 -30.32
C THR A 5 -50.13 1.87 -30.40
N LEU A 6 -49.41 0.92 -29.81
CA LEU A 6 -49.87 -0.47 -29.66
C LEU A 6 -51.31 -0.53 -29.08
N PRO A 7 -52.18 -1.42 -29.61
CA PRO A 7 -53.56 -1.57 -29.15
C PRO A 7 -53.63 -1.92 -27.67
N ARG A 8 -54.69 -1.43 -26.99
CA ARG A 8 -54.90 -1.53 -25.53
C ARG A 8 -54.74 -2.97 -25.00
N PHE A 9 -55.12 -3.97 -25.79
CA PHE A 9 -55.01 -5.39 -25.43
C PHE A 9 -53.55 -5.86 -25.30
N ALA A 10 -52.67 -5.44 -26.22
CA ALA A 10 -51.25 -5.79 -26.18
C ALA A 10 -50.51 -5.17 -24.98
N ARG A 11 -50.95 -4.00 -24.49
CA ARG A 11 -50.40 -3.37 -23.28
C ARG A 11 -50.76 -4.12 -22.00
N ILE A 12 -51.95 -4.73 -21.95
CA ILE A 12 -52.39 -5.53 -20.80
C ILE A 12 -51.61 -6.84 -20.77
N SER A 13 -51.46 -7.52 -21.92
CA SER A 13 -50.65 -8.73 -22.04
C SER A 13 -49.18 -8.49 -21.70
N LEU A 14 -48.59 -7.37 -22.16
CA LEU A 14 -47.20 -7.01 -21.85
C LEU A 14 -47.01 -6.68 -20.36
N ARG A 15 -47.97 -5.98 -19.73
CA ARG A 15 -47.93 -5.70 -18.29
C ARG A 15 -48.10 -6.97 -17.46
N LEU A 16 -48.96 -7.89 -17.87
CA LEU A 16 -49.10 -9.19 -17.22
C LEU A 16 -47.86 -10.05 -17.39
N LEU A 17 -47.18 -10.01 -18.54
CA LEU A 17 -45.89 -10.67 -18.76
C LEU A 17 -44.78 -10.07 -17.90
N ILE A 18 -44.72 -8.74 -17.76
CA ILE A 18 -43.75 -8.07 -16.89
C ILE A 18 -44.03 -8.40 -15.42
N VAL A 19 -45.29 -8.39 -15.00
CA VAL A 19 -45.69 -8.76 -13.63
C VAL A 19 -45.44 -10.24 -13.37
N ALA A 20 -45.66 -11.13 -14.34
CA ALA A 20 -45.34 -12.54 -14.24
C ALA A 20 -43.83 -12.79 -14.24
N ALA A 21 -43.04 -12.03 -15.01
CA ALA A 21 -41.57 -12.10 -14.99
C ALA A 21 -41.00 -11.54 -13.68
N LEU A 22 -41.60 -10.49 -13.13
CA LEU A 22 -41.25 -9.94 -11.82
C LEU A 22 -41.66 -10.90 -10.70
N LEU A 23 -42.85 -11.51 -10.77
CA LEU A 23 -43.30 -12.53 -9.82
C LEU A 23 -42.47 -13.81 -9.93
N PHE A 24 -42.08 -14.23 -11.14
CA PHE A 24 -41.19 -15.37 -11.36
C PHE A 24 -39.77 -15.05 -10.86
N GLY A 25 -39.30 -13.83 -11.09
CA GLY A 25 -38.03 -13.33 -10.52
C GLY A 25 -38.08 -13.27 -8.99
N LEU A 26 -39.20 -12.80 -8.41
CA LEU A 26 -39.41 -12.72 -6.96
C LEU A 26 -39.57 -14.11 -6.33
N VAL A 27 -40.31 -15.02 -6.97
CA VAL A 27 -40.47 -16.41 -6.53
C VAL A 27 -39.15 -17.14 -6.65
N ARG A 28 -38.40 -16.99 -7.75
CA ARG A 28 -37.07 -17.59 -7.90
C ARG A 28 -36.07 -17.01 -6.91
N TRP A 29 -36.17 -15.72 -6.57
CA TRP A 29 -35.36 -15.08 -5.55
C TRP A 29 -35.74 -15.55 -4.13
N LEU A 30 -37.03 -15.80 -3.86
CA LEU A 30 -37.54 -16.34 -2.61
C LEU A 30 -37.38 -17.87 -2.49
N SER A 31 -37.16 -18.57 -3.59
CA SER A 31 -37.07 -20.04 -3.66
C SER A 31 -35.68 -20.54 -4.06
N ALA A 32 -34.70 -19.66 -4.19
CA ALA A 32 -33.30 -20.00 -4.42
C ALA A 32 -32.54 -20.17 -3.11
N ASP A 33 -33.13 -20.90 -2.15
CA ASP A 33 -32.33 -21.62 -1.17
C ASP A 33 -32.03 -22.99 -1.80
N GLU A 34 -31.00 -23.05 -2.64
CA GLU A 34 -30.37 -24.34 -2.87
C GLU A 34 -29.71 -24.75 -1.53
N PRO A 35 -30.04 -25.92 -0.96
CA PRO A 35 -29.26 -26.43 0.14
C PRO A 35 -27.90 -26.77 -0.44
N ALA A 36 -26.94 -25.89 -0.25
CA ALA A 36 -25.56 -26.17 -0.57
C ALA A 36 -25.09 -27.25 0.40
N VAL A 37 -25.11 -28.49 -0.09
CA VAL A 37 -24.56 -29.63 0.61
C VAL A 37 -23.05 -29.48 0.51
N TYR A 38 -22.45 -28.86 1.52
CA TYR A 38 -21.01 -28.73 1.64
C TYR A 38 -20.39 -30.06 2.06
N SER A 39 -19.27 -30.43 1.45
CA SER A 39 -18.47 -31.54 1.97
C SER A 39 -17.94 -31.18 3.35
N THR A 40 -18.29 -31.99 4.35
CA THR A 40 -17.78 -31.84 5.72
C THR A 40 -16.40 -32.49 5.91
N SER A 41 -15.79 -33.06 4.87
CA SER A 41 -14.62 -33.93 5.01
C SER A 41 -13.26 -33.25 4.81
N VAL A 42 -13.19 -32.07 4.19
CA VAL A 42 -11.91 -31.38 3.89
C VAL A 42 -11.45 -30.58 5.11
N THR A 43 -10.21 -30.77 5.52
CA THR A 43 -9.58 -30.15 6.70
C THR A 43 -8.51 -29.13 6.31
N ALA A 44 -8.07 -28.32 7.27
CA ALA A 44 -6.97 -27.39 7.07
C ALA A 44 -5.65 -28.14 6.79
N ALA A 45 -5.45 -29.30 7.43
CA ALA A 45 -4.29 -30.15 7.23
C ALA A 45 -4.19 -30.63 5.76
N ASP A 46 -5.31 -31.01 5.15
CA ASP A 46 -5.35 -31.42 3.73
C ASP A 46 -4.84 -30.32 2.78
N LEU A 47 -5.14 -29.04 3.08
CA LEU A 47 -4.63 -27.90 2.31
C LEU A 47 -3.14 -27.66 2.58
N LEU A 48 -2.72 -27.73 3.85
CA LEU A 48 -1.33 -27.51 4.24
C LEU A 48 -0.38 -28.61 3.74
N ASP A 49 -0.90 -29.79 3.40
CA ASP A 49 -0.17 -30.88 2.75
C ASP A 49 0.03 -30.64 1.24
N LEU A 50 -0.72 -29.72 0.62
CA LEU A 50 -0.50 -29.35 -0.79
C LEU A 50 0.81 -28.57 -1.00
N ALA A 51 1.17 -27.72 -0.03
CA ALA A 51 2.28 -26.79 -0.19
C ALA A 51 3.64 -27.50 -0.13
N SER A 52 4.48 -27.21 -1.13
CA SER A 52 5.82 -27.75 -1.27
C SER A 52 6.76 -27.22 -0.19
N SER A 53 7.78 -28.00 0.17
CA SER A 53 8.74 -27.68 1.24
C SER A 53 9.87 -26.74 0.78
N GLY A 54 9.63 -25.88 -0.22
CA GLY A 54 10.62 -24.93 -0.73
C GLY A 54 10.54 -23.60 0.01
N GLY A 55 11.63 -23.17 0.65
CA GLY A 55 11.68 -21.95 1.47
C GLY A 55 11.60 -22.20 2.98
N GLU A 56 11.41 -21.14 3.77
CA GLU A 56 11.17 -21.26 5.21
C GLU A 56 9.75 -21.81 5.48
N LEU A 57 9.63 -22.71 6.46
CA LEU A 57 8.38 -23.39 6.78
C LEU A 57 7.37 -22.40 7.38
N PRO A 58 6.17 -22.19 6.79
CA PRO A 58 5.11 -21.40 7.42
C PRO A 58 4.67 -21.98 8.77
N TYR A 59 4.37 -21.12 9.74
CA TYR A 59 3.96 -21.52 11.09
C TYR A 59 2.76 -22.48 11.07
N ALA A 60 1.77 -22.21 10.22
CA ALA A 60 0.61 -23.08 10.06
C ALA A 60 0.98 -24.51 9.62
N GLN A 61 2.05 -24.69 8.82
CA GLN A 61 2.54 -26.03 8.44
C GLN A 61 3.32 -26.72 9.58
N LEU A 62 3.95 -25.96 10.47
CA LEU A 62 4.60 -26.49 11.67
C LEU A 62 3.56 -26.99 12.68
N MET A 63 2.44 -26.29 12.79
CA MET A 63 1.39 -26.52 13.81
C MET A 63 0.18 -27.30 13.27
N LYS A 64 0.42 -28.40 12.55
CA LYS A 64 -0.66 -29.24 11.95
C LYS A 64 -1.48 -30.04 12.97
N GLY A 65 -1.03 -30.17 14.23
CA GLY A 65 -1.69 -30.95 15.28
C GLY A 65 -2.79 -30.17 16.02
N PRO A 66 -3.62 -30.84 16.84
CA PRO A 66 -4.60 -30.16 17.69
C PRO A 66 -3.91 -29.21 18.69
N GLU A 67 -4.41 -27.98 18.84
CA GLU A 67 -3.78 -26.93 19.65
C GLU A 67 -3.52 -27.34 21.12
N GLY A 68 -4.37 -28.19 21.69
CA GLY A 68 -4.22 -28.69 23.06
C GLY A 68 -2.98 -29.55 23.30
N GLU A 69 -2.31 -30.05 22.25
CA GLU A 69 -1.05 -30.80 22.38
C GLU A 69 0.15 -29.91 22.74
N TYR A 70 0.02 -28.59 22.61
CA TYR A 70 1.11 -27.63 22.79
C TYR A 70 1.05 -26.86 24.11
N ALA A 71 -0.07 -26.97 24.85
CA ALA A 71 -0.26 -26.31 26.15
C ALA A 71 0.47 -27.08 27.27
N ALA A 72 1.09 -26.35 28.20
CA ALA A 72 1.72 -26.95 29.36
C ALA A 72 0.77 -26.99 30.56
N THR A 73 0.91 -28.02 31.41
CA THR A 73 0.15 -28.14 32.68
C THR A 73 0.68 -27.24 33.79
N GLU A 74 1.91 -26.74 33.67
CA GLU A 74 2.55 -25.83 34.62
C GLU A 74 3.08 -24.59 33.92
N GLU A 75 2.86 -23.42 34.52
CA GLU A 75 3.45 -22.16 34.06
C GLU A 75 4.96 -22.13 34.39
N ARG A 76 5.77 -21.93 33.37
CA ARG A 76 7.23 -21.81 33.50
C ARG A 76 7.70 -20.63 32.67
N SER A 77 8.66 -19.87 33.20
CA SER A 77 9.21 -18.70 32.53
C SER A 77 10.74 -18.70 32.51
N ILE A 78 11.34 -18.36 31.38
CA ILE A 78 12.78 -18.14 31.20
C ILE A 78 12.96 -16.66 30.86
N ARG A 79 13.60 -15.89 31.73
CA ARG A 79 13.80 -14.45 31.53
C ARG A 79 15.22 -14.13 31.05
N LEU A 80 15.32 -13.17 30.15
CA LEU A 80 16.55 -12.63 29.58
C LEU A 80 16.61 -11.14 29.91
N ASP A 81 17.73 -10.68 30.47
CA ASP A 81 17.96 -9.25 30.69
C ASP A 81 18.40 -8.59 29.37
N PRO A 82 17.60 -7.65 28.80
CA PRO A 82 17.90 -7.03 27.51
C PRO A 82 19.27 -6.35 27.48
N VAL A 83 19.75 -5.78 28.60
CA VAL A 83 21.03 -5.07 28.61
C VAL A 83 22.26 -5.99 28.71
N ASN A 84 22.05 -7.29 28.94
CA ASN A 84 23.10 -8.31 29.04
C ASN A 84 23.14 -9.20 27.78
N TYR A 85 23.10 -8.57 26.60
CA TYR A 85 23.31 -9.26 25.32
C TYR A 85 24.75 -9.76 25.16
N LYS A 86 24.92 -10.88 24.44
CA LYS A 86 26.20 -11.51 24.13
C LYS A 86 26.93 -10.81 22.99
N ALA A 87 26.19 -10.42 21.95
CA ALA A 87 26.73 -9.78 20.76
C ALA A 87 25.67 -8.90 20.10
N ALA A 88 26.12 -7.90 19.34
CA ALA A 88 25.29 -7.09 18.47
C ALA A 88 26.07 -6.72 17.22
N SER A 89 25.37 -6.40 16.14
CA SER A 89 26.02 -5.90 14.92
C SER A 89 26.47 -4.44 15.07
N THR A 90 27.43 -4.02 14.23
CA THR A 90 28.01 -2.66 14.31
C THR A 90 27.07 -1.55 13.84
N ASP A 91 26.05 -1.92 13.08
CA ASP A 91 25.00 -1.05 12.55
C ASP A 91 23.76 -0.97 13.45
N ALA A 92 23.71 -1.70 14.58
CA ALA A 92 22.67 -1.52 15.60
C ALA A 92 23.05 -0.36 16.54
N ASP A 93 22.21 0.68 16.58
CA ASP A 93 22.41 1.84 17.47
C ASP A 93 21.78 1.56 18.84
N LEU A 94 22.62 1.12 19.79
CA LEU A 94 22.20 0.60 21.09
C LEU A 94 22.70 1.48 22.24
N ALA A 95 21.79 1.83 23.15
CA ALA A 95 22.10 2.48 24.41
C ALA A 95 21.51 1.71 25.60
N LYS A 96 22.28 1.62 26.69
CA LYS A 96 21.78 1.10 27.97
C LYS A 96 21.26 2.27 28.78
N GLU A 97 19.96 2.26 29.05
CA GLU A 97 19.27 3.36 29.72
C GLU A 97 18.48 2.83 30.92
N ALA A 98 17.96 3.74 31.74
CA ALA A 98 17.09 3.39 32.85
C ALA A 98 15.90 4.34 32.91
N GLU A 99 14.70 3.77 33.02
CA GLU A 99 13.45 4.51 33.11
C GLU A 99 12.65 3.99 34.31
N SER A 100 12.20 4.90 35.18
CA SER A 100 11.47 4.56 36.41
C SER A 100 12.19 3.52 37.29
N GLY A 101 13.53 3.52 37.28
CA GLY A 101 14.37 2.61 38.07
C GLY A 101 14.55 1.21 37.49
N ARG A 102 14.05 0.92 36.28
CA ARG A 102 14.31 -0.34 35.55
C ARG A 102 15.25 -0.09 34.38
N SER A 103 16.24 -0.96 34.22
CA SER A 103 17.14 -0.94 33.05
C SER A 103 16.36 -1.27 31.78
N MET A 104 16.75 -0.65 30.67
CA MET A 104 16.23 -0.94 29.35
C MET A 104 17.34 -0.88 28.30
N LEU A 105 17.19 -1.67 27.24
CA LEU A 105 17.97 -1.54 26.03
C LEU A 105 17.21 -0.65 25.05
N SER A 106 17.76 0.53 24.77
CA SER A 106 17.27 1.43 23.73
C SER A 106 17.94 1.07 22.41
N TRP A 107 17.15 0.75 21.39
CA TRP A 107 17.59 0.48 20.03
C TRP A 107 17.02 1.55 19.11
N SER A 108 17.83 2.59 18.87
CA SER A 108 17.41 3.88 18.32
C SER A 108 17.25 3.90 16.79
N ASN A 109 17.63 2.83 16.12
CA ASN A 109 17.46 2.66 14.68
C ASN A 109 16.78 1.32 14.35
N GLU A 110 16.52 1.10 13.06
CA GLU A 110 15.86 -0.09 12.54
C GLU A 110 16.82 -1.14 12.00
N SER A 111 18.12 -0.84 11.93
CA SER A 111 19.13 -1.74 11.36
C SER A 111 19.86 -2.57 12.42
N GLY A 112 20.49 -3.64 11.96
CA GLY A 112 21.35 -4.48 12.76
C GLY A 112 20.66 -5.63 13.49
N TRP A 113 21.36 -6.26 14.43
CA TRP A 113 20.83 -7.34 15.26
C TRP A 113 21.45 -7.36 16.66
N VAL A 114 20.73 -7.96 17.61
CA VAL A 114 21.18 -8.17 19.00
C VAL A 114 20.93 -9.63 19.38
N GLU A 115 21.91 -10.26 20.00
CA GLU A 115 21.89 -11.68 20.37
C GLU A 115 22.12 -11.90 21.87
N TRP A 116 21.28 -12.73 22.48
CA TRP A 116 21.37 -13.18 23.86
C TRP A 116 21.57 -14.69 23.93
N THR A 117 22.18 -15.15 25.02
CA THR A 117 22.23 -16.57 25.39
C THR A 117 21.33 -16.84 26.58
N PHE A 118 20.65 -17.98 26.57
CA PHE A 118 19.79 -18.40 27.68
C PHE A 118 19.82 -19.91 27.83
N THR A 119 19.42 -20.39 29.01
CA THR A 119 19.37 -21.82 29.33
C THR A 119 17.94 -22.28 29.49
N VAL A 120 17.59 -23.34 28.78
CA VAL A 120 16.27 -23.97 28.83
C VAL A 120 16.36 -25.19 29.75
N PRO A 121 15.56 -25.24 30.84
CA PRO A 121 15.61 -26.35 31.80
C PRO A 121 14.90 -27.60 31.29
N GLU A 122 13.85 -27.45 30.47
CA GLU A 122 13.00 -28.55 30.01
C GLU A 122 12.49 -28.30 28.59
N ALA A 123 12.39 -29.39 27.83
CA ALA A 123 11.91 -29.36 26.46
C ALA A 123 10.43 -28.94 26.42
N GLY A 124 10.06 -28.04 25.52
CA GLY A 124 8.68 -27.56 25.47
C GLY A 124 8.41 -26.58 24.35
N TRP A 125 7.15 -26.21 24.23
CA TRP A 125 6.70 -25.10 23.40
C TRP A 125 6.54 -23.86 24.29
N TYR A 126 7.13 -22.75 23.84
CA TYR A 126 7.16 -21.51 24.60
C TYR A 126 6.70 -20.34 23.73
N GLU A 127 5.96 -19.42 24.32
CA GLU A 127 5.66 -18.11 23.77
C GLU A 127 6.86 -17.19 24.05
N LEU A 128 7.31 -16.44 23.03
CA LEU A 128 8.29 -15.37 23.21
C LEU A 128 7.55 -14.07 23.56
N HIS A 129 7.91 -13.43 24.66
CA HIS A 129 7.34 -12.17 25.14
C HIS A 129 8.39 -11.07 25.20
N LEU A 130 7.96 -9.87 24.84
CA LEU A 130 8.74 -8.64 24.93
C LEU A 130 7.94 -7.59 25.69
N ASP A 131 8.56 -7.04 26.73
CA ASP A 131 8.09 -5.83 27.41
C ASP A 131 8.80 -4.64 26.77
N TYR A 132 8.10 -3.95 25.88
CA TYR A 132 8.68 -2.98 24.96
C TYR A 132 7.96 -1.64 25.00
N LYS A 133 8.61 -0.63 24.43
CA LYS A 133 8.03 0.68 24.11
C LYS A 133 8.58 1.15 22.77
N ALA A 134 7.72 1.49 21.83
CA ALA A 134 8.16 2.10 20.57
C ALA A 134 8.77 3.49 20.86
N LEU A 135 9.92 3.77 20.25
CA LEU A 135 10.59 5.07 20.35
C LEU A 135 10.04 6.02 19.26
N PRO A 136 10.14 7.36 19.42
CA PRO A 136 9.67 8.30 18.41
C PRO A 136 10.17 7.96 17.00
N GLY A 137 9.30 8.05 16.00
CA GLY A 137 9.63 7.65 14.64
C GLY A 137 8.49 7.90 13.66
N SER A 138 8.45 7.09 12.61
CA SER A 138 7.66 7.32 11.41
C SER A 138 6.17 6.96 11.49
N GLY A 139 5.67 6.64 12.70
CA GLY A 139 4.27 6.29 12.97
C GLY A 139 3.89 4.83 12.71
N SER A 140 4.72 4.06 12.00
CA SER A 140 4.49 2.63 11.75
C SER A 140 4.94 1.75 12.92
N SER A 141 4.33 0.57 13.07
CA SER A 141 4.75 -0.44 14.05
C SER A 141 6.21 -0.85 13.86
N VAL A 142 6.85 -1.17 14.97
CA VAL A 142 8.21 -1.69 15.01
C VAL A 142 8.18 -3.15 14.52
N ILE A 143 9.11 -3.54 13.64
CA ILE A 143 9.25 -4.93 13.18
C ILE A 143 10.60 -5.46 13.62
N ARG A 144 10.60 -6.65 14.23
CA ARG A 144 11.80 -7.39 14.60
C ARG A 144 11.69 -8.84 14.12
N GLY A 145 12.73 -9.36 13.48
CA GLY A 145 12.84 -10.80 13.28
C GLY A 145 13.37 -11.48 14.54
N ALA A 146 12.94 -12.71 14.81
CA ALA A 146 13.36 -13.51 15.95
C ALA A 146 13.95 -14.85 15.47
N MET A 147 15.27 -15.01 15.63
CA MET A 147 15.97 -16.25 15.34
C MET A 147 16.27 -17.02 16.62
N ILE A 148 16.10 -18.33 16.58
CA ILE A 148 16.57 -19.27 17.60
C ILE A 148 17.74 -20.07 17.02
N ASP A 149 18.87 -20.09 17.72
CA ASP A 149 20.08 -20.81 17.31
C ASP A 149 20.56 -20.49 15.88
N GLY A 150 20.38 -19.22 15.48
CA GLY A 150 20.83 -18.69 14.20
C GLY A 150 19.93 -18.98 13.00
N LYS A 151 18.70 -19.47 13.22
CA LYS A 151 17.70 -19.69 12.17
C LYS A 151 16.36 -19.10 12.56
N TYR A 152 15.57 -18.69 11.58
CA TYR A 152 14.14 -18.45 11.78
C TYR A 152 13.45 -19.83 11.89
N PRO A 153 12.74 -20.12 12.99
CA PRO A 153 12.09 -21.42 13.16
C PRO A 153 10.93 -21.66 12.20
N PHE A 154 10.33 -20.57 11.71
CA PHE A 154 9.23 -20.52 10.76
C PHE A 154 9.14 -19.10 10.15
N ALA A 155 8.49 -18.98 8.99
CA ALA A 155 8.48 -17.76 8.18
C ALA A 155 7.98 -16.51 8.94
N GLU A 156 6.92 -16.64 9.75
CA GLU A 156 6.36 -15.54 10.55
C GLU A 156 7.34 -15.04 11.63
N SER A 157 8.36 -15.83 11.99
CA SER A 157 9.41 -15.41 12.91
C SER A 157 10.38 -14.38 12.29
N GLU A 158 10.38 -14.23 10.97
CA GLU A 158 11.13 -13.15 10.31
C GLU A 158 10.60 -11.76 10.65
N ARG A 159 9.30 -11.66 10.99
CA ARG A 159 8.58 -10.39 11.10
C ARG A 159 7.62 -10.38 12.30
N ILE A 160 8.16 -10.25 13.50
CA ILE A 160 7.35 -10.01 14.70
C ILE A 160 7.02 -8.53 14.80
N GLU A 161 5.73 -8.22 14.73
CA GLU A 161 5.22 -6.87 14.89
C GLU A 161 5.10 -6.47 16.36
N LEU A 162 5.63 -5.30 16.68
CA LEU A 162 5.51 -4.62 17.97
C LEU A 162 4.78 -3.30 17.70
N GLU A 163 3.48 -3.27 17.98
CA GLU A 163 2.60 -2.16 17.58
C GLU A 163 2.93 -0.84 18.27
N ARG A 164 2.58 0.26 17.60
CA ARG A 164 2.43 1.55 18.27
C ARG A 164 1.01 1.71 18.75
N MET A 165 0.83 2.31 19.92
CA MET A 165 -0.49 2.59 20.45
C MET A 165 -0.91 4.01 20.07
N TRP A 166 -2.16 4.16 19.66
CA TRP A 166 -2.73 5.43 19.21
C TRP A 166 -4.06 5.71 19.89
N LYS A 167 -4.38 6.99 20.00
CA LYS A 167 -5.73 7.46 20.33
C LYS A 167 -6.05 8.74 19.57
N ASP A 168 -7.34 9.07 19.53
CA ASP A 168 -7.76 10.40 19.08
C ASP A 168 -7.28 11.45 20.08
N ALA A 169 -6.72 12.54 19.58
CA ALA A 169 -6.19 13.64 20.39
C ALA A 169 -7.26 14.29 21.27
N LYS A 170 -8.53 14.25 20.80
CA LYS A 170 -9.66 14.89 21.47
C LYS A 170 -10.97 14.15 21.20
N TYR A 171 -11.75 13.94 22.26
CA TYR A 171 -13.16 13.53 22.21
C TYR A 171 -13.94 14.27 23.31
N PRO A 172 -15.18 14.76 23.09
CA PRO A 172 -15.91 14.78 21.82
C PRO A 172 -15.21 15.58 20.71
N TYR A 173 -15.46 15.22 19.46
CA TYR A 173 -14.82 15.85 18.31
C TYR A 173 -15.18 17.33 18.17
N GLU A 174 -14.22 18.11 17.67
CA GLU A 174 -14.44 19.54 17.40
C GLU A 174 -15.44 19.70 16.26
N VAL A 175 -16.10 20.85 16.24
CA VAL A 175 -17.12 21.17 15.26
C VAL A 175 -16.77 22.50 14.62
N ASN A 176 -16.81 22.57 13.29
CA ASN A 176 -16.54 23.81 12.55
C ASN A 176 -17.73 24.78 12.62
N GLU A 177 -17.57 25.96 12.01
CA GLU A 177 -18.58 27.05 12.04
C GLU A 177 -19.94 26.65 11.45
N ILE A 178 -19.98 25.65 10.56
CA ILE A 178 -21.19 25.13 9.91
C ILE A 178 -21.76 23.87 10.60
N GLY A 179 -21.20 23.47 11.75
CA GLY A 179 -21.73 22.38 12.57
C GLY A 179 -21.21 20.98 12.21
N MET A 180 -20.26 20.86 11.28
CA MET A 180 -19.65 19.58 10.90
C MET A 180 -18.53 19.21 11.85
N GLN A 181 -18.44 17.93 12.23
CA GLN A 181 -17.29 17.46 13.01
C GLN A 181 -16.01 17.51 12.19
N VAL A 182 -14.94 17.99 12.82
CA VAL A 182 -13.57 17.98 12.31
C VAL A 182 -12.93 16.65 12.72
N ARG A 183 -12.20 16.02 11.80
CA ARG A 183 -11.53 14.74 12.09
C ARG A 183 -10.52 14.97 13.22
N PRO A 184 -10.49 14.12 14.26
CA PRO A 184 -9.49 14.25 15.31
C PRO A 184 -8.10 13.93 14.77
N GLN A 185 -7.12 14.75 15.14
CA GLN A 185 -5.72 14.34 15.04
C GLN A 185 -5.48 13.07 15.85
N GLN A 186 -4.56 12.24 15.39
CA GLN A 186 -4.12 11.05 16.11
C GLN A 186 -2.92 11.39 17.00
N THR A 187 -2.88 10.83 18.21
CA THR A 187 -1.76 10.99 19.14
C THR A 187 -1.24 9.62 19.55
N GLU A 188 0.08 9.46 19.46
CA GLU A 188 0.76 8.25 19.92
C GLU A 188 0.72 8.16 21.45
N LEU A 189 0.58 6.95 21.97
CA LEU A 189 0.64 6.60 23.38
C LEU A 189 1.96 5.88 23.65
N PRO A 190 3.01 6.57 24.16
CA PRO A 190 4.32 5.98 24.41
C PRO A 190 4.34 5.18 25.72
N GLU A 191 3.58 4.10 25.77
CA GLU A 191 3.41 3.25 26.95
C GLU A 191 4.22 1.95 26.86
N TRP A 192 4.67 1.45 28.01
CA TRP A 192 5.28 0.12 28.11
C TRP A 192 4.22 -0.96 27.95
N THR A 193 4.48 -1.91 27.04
CA THR A 193 3.54 -2.97 26.69
C THR A 193 4.24 -4.32 26.75
N ASP A 194 3.64 -5.24 27.50
CA ASP A 194 3.99 -6.65 27.49
C ASP A 194 3.23 -7.35 26.36
N LYS A 195 3.95 -7.92 25.39
CA LYS A 195 3.36 -8.56 24.22
C LYS A 195 4.05 -9.87 23.88
N ALA A 196 3.25 -10.87 23.55
CA ALA A 196 3.71 -12.09 22.91
C ALA A 196 3.97 -11.90 21.41
N ALA A 197 5.03 -12.52 20.89
CA ALA A 197 5.22 -12.72 19.46
C ALA A 197 3.96 -13.36 18.87
N SER A 198 3.33 -12.65 17.94
CA SER A 198 2.01 -12.99 17.39
C SER A 198 1.95 -12.59 15.93
N ASP A 199 1.24 -13.39 15.14
CA ASP A 199 0.86 -13.09 13.77
C ASP A 199 -0.58 -13.59 13.58
N TYR A 200 -1.54 -12.67 13.62
CA TYR A 200 -2.97 -12.96 13.49
C TYR A 200 -3.37 -13.36 12.05
N SER A 201 -2.45 -13.31 11.10
CA SER A 201 -2.64 -13.95 9.80
C SER A 201 -2.36 -15.45 9.87
N ALA A 202 -1.50 -15.91 10.78
CA ALA A 202 -1.14 -17.31 10.93
C ALA A 202 -1.83 -18.01 12.11
N SER A 203 -2.10 -17.30 13.20
CA SER A 203 -2.62 -17.87 14.45
C SER A 203 -3.34 -16.81 15.30
N SER A 204 -4.51 -17.16 15.85
CA SER A 204 -5.22 -16.36 16.86
C SER A 204 -4.50 -16.31 18.21
N ARG A 205 -3.59 -17.26 18.45
CA ARG A 205 -2.79 -17.38 19.66
C ARG A 205 -1.35 -16.89 19.41
N PRO A 206 -0.61 -16.53 20.49
CA PRO A 206 0.82 -16.32 20.40
C PRO A 206 1.57 -17.44 19.67
N LEU A 207 2.57 -17.07 18.88
CA LEU A 207 3.43 -18.00 18.16
C LEU A 207 4.28 -18.81 19.16
N LEU A 208 4.45 -20.08 18.85
CA LEU A 208 5.14 -21.04 19.72
C LEU A 208 6.52 -21.41 19.17
N TYR A 209 7.52 -21.33 20.03
CA TYR A 209 8.90 -21.67 19.77
C TYR A 209 9.23 -23.00 20.47
N ARG A 210 9.67 -24.00 19.70
CA ARG A 210 10.15 -25.26 20.26
C ARG A 210 11.54 -25.06 20.83
N LEU A 211 11.70 -25.32 22.12
CA LEU A 211 12.98 -25.24 22.81
C LEU A 211 13.32 -26.59 23.45
N GLU A 212 14.57 -27.01 23.33
CA GLU A 212 15.10 -28.24 23.94
C GLU A 212 15.91 -27.92 25.21
N PRO A 213 16.19 -28.88 26.10
CA PRO A 213 16.99 -28.59 27.29
C PRO A 213 18.43 -28.28 26.91
N GLY A 214 18.97 -27.16 27.39
CA GLY A 214 20.35 -26.77 27.08
C GLY A 214 20.56 -25.27 26.91
N GLN A 215 21.71 -24.91 26.33
CA GLN A 215 22.05 -23.53 25.98
C GLN A 215 21.51 -23.21 24.59
N HIS A 216 20.85 -22.06 24.47
CA HIS A 216 20.28 -21.56 23.22
C HIS A 216 20.68 -20.09 23.00
N THR A 217 20.56 -19.62 21.76
CA THR A 217 20.63 -18.19 21.44
C THR A 217 19.30 -17.66 20.92
N LEU A 218 18.93 -16.47 21.38
CA LEU A 218 17.88 -15.65 20.79
C LEU A 218 18.57 -14.48 20.09
N ARG A 219 18.33 -14.30 18.80
CA ARG A 219 18.77 -13.11 18.06
C ARG A 219 17.55 -12.36 17.55
N LEU A 220 17.44 -11.09 17.93
CA LEU A 220 16.49 -10.17 17.33
C LEU A 220 17.17 -9.38 16.20
N THR A 221 16.58 -9.37 15.02
CA THR A 221 17.03 -8.61 13.86
C THR A 221 16.16 -7.37 13.67
N GLY A 222 16.77 -6.25 13.32
CA GLY A 222 16.09 -4.99 13.04
C GLY A 222 15.60 -4.95 11.60
N GLU A 223 14.35 -4.55 11.41
CA GLU A 223 13.78 -4.32 10.07
C GLU A 223 13.12 -2.95 9.94
N ARG A 224 12.29 -2.56 10.92
CA ARG A 224 11.56 -1.28 10.91
C ARG A 224 11.40 -0.69 12.29
N GLY A 225 11.59 0.62 12.41
CA GLY A 225 11.28 1.40 13.61
C GLY A 225 12.23 1.17 14.80
N ALA A 226 12.37 2.21 15.63
CA ALA A 226 13.15 2.22 16.86
C ALA A 226 12.33 1.71 18.06
N VAL A 227 12.99 1.03 19.01
CA VAL A 227 12.32 0.37 20.15
C VAL A 227 13.18 0.38 21.40
N ALA A 228 12.54 0.52 22.56
CA ALA A 228 13.14 0.23 23.85
C ALA A 228 12.58 -1.09 24.40
N ILE A 229 13.46 -1.95 24.93
CA ILE A 229 13.10 -3.26 25.47
C ILE A 229 13.52 -3.32 26.94
N ARG A 230 12.57 -3.63 27.82
CA ARG A 230 12.76 -3.71 29.28
C ARG A 230 12.85 -5.14 29.80
N ASP A 231 12.17 -6.07 29.16
CA ASP A 231 12.21 -7.49 29.51
C ASP A 231 12.02 -8.35 28.25
N ILE A 232 12.68 -9.50 28.21
CA ILE A 232 12.49 -10.52 27.18
C ILE A 232 12.32 -11.84 27.91
N TYR A 233 11.26 -12.59 27.63
CA TYR A 233 11.09 -13.87 28.30
C TYR A 233 10.30 -14.88 27.48
N PHE A 234 10.61 -16.15 27.72
CA PHE A 234 9.84 -17.27 27.21
C PHE A 234 8.90 -17.75 28.30
N ARG A 235 7.64 -18.03 27.97
CA ARG A 235 6.71 -18.68 28.90
C ARG A 235 5.93 -19.82 28.24
N THR A 236 5.52 -20.81 29.02
CA THR A 236 4.66 -21.87 28.49
C THR A 236 3.24 -21.35 28.21
N GLN A 237 2.66 -21.77 27.10
CA GLN A 237 1.29 -21.39 26.74
C GLN A 237 0.30 -22.00 27.73
N GLN A 238 -0.63 -21.16 28.18
CA GLN A 238 -1.69 -21.55 29.11
C GLN A 238 -2.91 -22.09 28.34
N PRO A 239 -3.59 -23.13 28.86
CA PRO A 239 -4.82 -23.61 28.27
C PRO A 239 -5.93 -22.56 28.41
N ILE A 240 -6.71 -22.38 27.34
CA ILE A 240 -7.93 -21.58 27.36
C ILE A 240 -9.09 -22.58 27.46
N PRO A 241 -10.02 -22.47 28.41
CA PRO A 241 -11.12 -23.42 28.53
C PRO A 241 -12.13 -23.21 27.38
N ALA A 242 -12.80 -24.28 26.95
CA ALA A 242 -14.03 -24.14 26.15
C ALA A 242 -15.13 -23.45 26.97
N TYR A 243 -16.09 -22.79 26.32
CA TYR A 243 -17.15 -22.03 27.01
C TYR A 243 -17.90 -22.86 28.06
N ALA A 244 -18.18 -24.13 27.76
CA ALA A 244 -18.86 -25.04 28.68
C ALA A 244 -18.07 -25.30 29.98
N GLU A 245 -16.73 -25.28 29.93
CA GLU A 245 -15.87 -25.39 31.11
C GLU A 245 -15.69 -24.05 31.81
N TYR A 246 -15.59 -22.95 31.05
CA TYR A 246 -15.59 -21.59 31.61
C TYR A 246 -16.79 -21.37 32.52
N VAL A 247 -18.01 -21.72 32.06
CA VAL A 247 -19.24 -21.55 32.85
C VAL A 247 -19.21 -22.34 34.17
N LYS A 248 -18.60 -23.53 34.20
CA LYS A 248 -18.48 -24.35 35.42
C LYS A 248 -17.50 -23.76 36.44
N GLN A 249 -16.52 -22.99 35.97
CA GLN A 249 -15.52 -22.32 36.81
C GLN A 249 -16.05 -21.03 37.44
N GLN A 250 -17.13 -20.47 36.90
CA GLN A 250 -17.73 -19.22 37.37
C GLN A 250 -18.84 -19.45 38.41
N PRO A 251 -19.18 -18.42 39.22
CA PRO A 251 -20.31 -18.49 40.13
C PRO A 251 -21.64 -18.80 39.42
N ALA A 252 -22.50 -19.57 40.10
CA ALA A 252 -23.82 -19.90 39.57
C ALA A 252 -24.61 -18.63 39.21
N MET A 253 -25.35 -18.68 38.09
CA MET A 253 -26.26 -17.61 37.69
C MET A 253 -27.26 -17.31 38.79
N LYS A 254 -27.41 -16.02 39.10
CA LYS A 254 -28.42 -15.48 40.02
C LYS A 254 -29.25 -14.46 39.26
N ASP A 255 -30.48 -14.28 39.69
CA ASP A 255 -31.33 -13.21 39.17
C ASP A 255 -30.64 -11.86 39.42
N GLN A 256 -30.46 -11.09 38.35
CA GLN A 256 -29.90 -9.74 38.37
C GLN A 256 -30.98 -8.74 37.96
N GLU A 257 -30.91 -7.52 38.49
CA GLU A 257 -31.76 -6.44 38.02
C GLU A 257 -31.53 -6.18 36.53
N SER A 258 -32.60 -5.87 35.80
CA SER A 258 -32.51 -5.54 34.38
C SER A 258 -31.68 -4.27 34.21
N TRP A 259 -30.57 -4.39 33.49
CA TRP A 259 -29.63 -3.30 33.27
C TRP A 259 -28.95 -3.45 31.92
N PHE A 260 -28.67 -2.34 31.25
CA PHE A 260 -27.78 -2.29 30.10
C PHE A 260 -27.06 -0.94 30.02
N LYS A 261 -25.92 -0.92 29.33
CA LYS A 261 -25.16 0.28 28.97
C LYS A 261 -24.68 0.16 27.53
N GLN A 262 -24.95 1.20 26.75
CA GLN A 262 -24.43 1.37 25.40
C GLN A 262 -23.11 2.14 25.47
N THR A 263 -22.14 1.72 24.66
CA THR A 263 -20.85 2.39 24.47
C THR A 263 -20.65 2.57 22.96
N GLU A 264 -20.49 3.82 22.52
CA GLU A 264 -20.30 4.16 21.11
C GLU A 264 -18.95 3.65 20.61
N ALA A 265 -18.88 3.14 19.38
CA ALA A 265 -17.67 2.51 18.86
C ALA A 265 -16.54 3.52 18.65
N GLU A 266 -16.84 4.78 18.33
CA GLU A 266 -15.85 5.86 18.25
C GLU A 266 -15.25 6.25 19.61
N GLN A 267 -15.84 5.82 20.73
CA GLN A 267 -15.32 6.06 22.09
C GLN A 267 -14.31 4.98 22.54
N PHE A 268 -13.32 4.68 21.70
CA PHE A 268 -12.24 3.77 22.07
C PHE A 268 -11.19 4.45 22.97
N GLN A 269 -10.51 3.66 23.80
CA GLN A 269 -9.41 4.17 24.64
C GLN A 269 -8.10 4.24 23.86
N ARG A 270 -7.83 3.20 23.07
CA ARG A 270 -6.61 3.05 22.28
C ARG A 270 -6.79 2.04 21.16
N LYS A 271 -5.93 2.12 20.17
CA LYS A 271 -5.89 1.26 18.98
C LYS A 271 -4.45 1.01 18.54
N SER A 272 -4.25 -0.04 17.74
CA SER A 272 -2.92 -0.52 17.36
C SER A 272 -2.30 0.13 16.12
N SER A 273 -3.07 0.92 15.37
CA SER A 273 -2.62 1.50 14.11
C SER A 273 -3.31 2.83 13.79
N LEU A 274 -2.60 3.67 13.04
CA LEU A 274 -3.11 4.91 12.46
C LEU A 274 -4.16 4.67 11.37
N SER A 275 -4.11 3.52 10.68
CA SER A 275 -5.10 3.12 9.66
C SER A 275 -6.52 2.99 10.24
N ILE A 276 -6.61 2.64 11.53
CA ILE A 276 -7.86 2.49 12.26
C ILE A 276 -8.47 3.86 12.50
N GLN A 277 -9.52 4.17 11.76
CA GLN A 277 -10.13 5.49 11.73
C GLN A 277 -11.64 5.40 11.89
N THR A 278 -12.20 6.44 12.50
CA THR A 278 -13.64 6.66 12.51
C THR A 278 -14.12 7.07 11.13
N ASP A 279 -15.37 6.74 10.84
CA ASP A 279 -16.05 7.09 9.61
C ASP A 279 -17.42 7.69 9.90
N ARG A 280 -18.03 8.22 8.84
CA ARG A 280 -19.35 8.85 8.90
C ARG A 280 -20.38 7.96 8.25
N TRP A 281 -21.52 7.77 8.91
CA TRP A 281 -22.64 7.02 8.37
C TRP A 281 -23.96 7.72 8.65
N SER A 282 -24.89 7.67 7.70
CA SER A 282 -26.18 8.37 7.79
C SER A 282 -27.32 7.41 7.47
N GLU A 283 -27.97 6.90 8.53
CA GLU A 283 -29.17 6.07 8.39
C GLU A 283 -30.03 6.11 9.67
N PRO A 284 -31.26 5.57 9.64
CA PRO A 284 -32.10 5.48 10.82
C PRO A 284 -31.42 4.70 11.96
N TYR A 285 -31.53 5.23 13.17
CA TYR A 285 -31.06 4.59 14.42
C TYR A 285 -29.54 4.41 14.52
N ILE A 286 -28.73 5.01 13.64
CA ILE A 286 -27.29 5.16 13.87
C ILE A 286 -27.03 6.10 15.06
N SER A 287 -25.97 5.87 15.83
CA SER A 287 -25.66 6.69 17.02
C SER A 287 -24.23 7.22 16.99
N PRO A 288 -24.01 8.55 17.11
CA PRO A 288 -25.00 9.62 17.07
C PRO A 288 -25.63 9.85 15.67
N ASP A 289 -26.86 10.35 15.63
CA ASP A 289 -27.53 10.75 14.37
C ASP A 289 -26.85 11.99 13.76
N PRO A 290 -26.31 11.90 12.54
CA PRO A 290 -25.60 13.01 11.88
C PRO A 290 -26.52 14.19 11.55
N LYS A 291 -27.83 13.97 11.42
CA LYS A 291 -28.82 15.00 11.05
C LYS A 291 -28.38 15.82 9.82
N GLY A 292 -27.85 15.14 8.80
CA GLY A 292 -27.37 15.73 7.55
C GLY A 292 -25.99 16.40 7.63
N ARG A 293 -25.28 16.35 8.76
CA ARG A 293 -23.92 16.90 8.93
C ARG A 293 -22.87 15.80 8.84
N ILE A 294 -21.62 16.18 8.58
CA ILE A 294 -20.49 15.28 8.80
C ILE A 294 -20.40 14.99 10.30
N THR A 295 -20.54 13.72 10.68
CA THR A 295 -20.44 13.22 12.04
C THR A 295 -19.75 11.87 11.99
N TYR A 296 -18.64 11.72 12.71
CA TYR A 296 -17.86 10.50 12.81
C TYR A 296 -18.45 9.61 13.91
N ASN A 297 -19.40 8.76 13.51
CA ASN A 297 -20.29 7.97 14.39
C ASN A 297 -20.15 6.46 14.21
N VAL A 298 -19.21 6.02 13.37
CA VAL A 298 -18.90 4.59 13.22
C VAL A 298 -17.40 4.40 13.21
N LEU A 299 -16.96 3.19 13.51
CA LEU A 299 -15.55 2.83 13.55
C LEU A 299 -15.30 1.62 12.64
N GLY A 300 -14.25 1.70 11.83
CA GLY A 300 -13.70 0.56 11.10
C GLY A 300 -14.18 0.44 9.65
N GLY A 301 -14.62 -0.75 9.26
CA GLY A 301 -14.89 -1.11 7.88
C GLY A 301 -13.60 -1.28 7.08
N ASN A 302 -13.47 -0.56 5.96
CA ASN A 302 -12.21 -0.56 5.19
C ASN A 302 -11.03 0.07 5.95
N ARG A 303 -11.30 0.79 7.04
CA ARG A 303 -10.32 1.38 7.94
C ARG A 303 -9.93 0.46 9.10
N TRP A 304 -10.55 -0.71 9.27
CA TRP A 304 -10.14 -1.69 10.30
C TRP A 304 -10.31 -3.10 9.74
N LYS A 305 -9.23 -3.60 9.14
CA LYS A 305 -9.29 -4.80 8.30
C LYS A 305 -8.01 -5.63 8.26
N GLN A 306 -6.85 -5.09 8.61
CA GLN A 306 -5.61 -5.88 8.52
C GLN A 306 -5.50 -6.83 9.72
N PRO A 307 -5.02 -8.07 9.53
CA PRO A 307 -4.83 -8.98 10.65
C PRO A 307 -3.88 -8.37 11.68
N GLY A 308 -4.21 -8.49 12.96
CA GLY A 308 -3.46 -7.88 14.07
C GLY A 308 -3.89 -6.46 14.42
N GLU A 309 -4.66 -5.77 13.55
CA GLU A 309 -5.26 -4.49 13.92
C GLU A 309 -6.30 -4.67 15.03
N TRP A 310 -6.15 -3.93 16.12
CA TRP A 310 -7.05 -4.03 17.26
C TRP A 310 -7.50 -2.68 17.80
N VAL A 311 -8.69 -2.70 18.40
CA VAL A 311 -9.29 -1.57 19.13
C VAL A 311 -9.69 -2.04 20.51
N GLU A 312 -9.44 -1.19 21.51
CA GLU A 312 -9.79 -1.44 22.90
C GLU A 312 -10.73 -0.36 23.45
N TRP A 313 -11.84 -0.81 24.03
CA TRP A 313 -12.82 0.02 24.71
C TRP A 313 -12.83 -0.28 26.21
N SER A 314 -13.30 0.68 26.99
CA SER A 314 -13.60 0.47 28.40
C SER A 314 -15.07 0.67 28.67
N PHE A 315 -15.60 -0.15 29.56
CA PHE A 315 -16.98 -0.09 30.01
C PHE A 315 -17.04 -0.41 31.50
N GLU A 316 -18.19 -0.16 32.12
CA GLU A 316 -18.37 -0.34 33.57
C GLU A 316 -19.66 -1.12 33.82
N VAL A 317 -19.59 -2.09 34.73
CA VAL A 317 -20.74 -2.87 35.17
C VAL A 317 -21.07 -2.57 36.64
N PRO A 318 -22.37 -2.50 37.00
CA PRO A 318 -22.80 -1.97 38.30
C PRO A 318 -22.66 -2.95 39.46
N ALA A 319 -22.58 -4.26 39.17
CA ALA A 319 -22.53 -5.33 40.15
C ALA A 319 -21.80 -6.55 39.58
N ASP A 320 -21.30 -7.42 40.47
CA ASP A 320 -20.78 -8.73 40.07
C ASP A 320 -21.93 -9.57 39.46
N GLY A 321 -21.69 -10.21 38.33
CA GLY A 321 -22.67 -11.14 37.76
C GLY A 321 -22.45 -11.45 36.28
N TRP A 322 -23.48 -12.02 35.66
CA TRP A 322 -23.48 -12.45 34.27
C TRP A 322 -24.00 -11.35 33.36
N TYR A 323 -23.31 -11.18 32.23
CA TYR A 323 -23.62 -10.17 31.24
C TYR A 323 -23.55 -10.75 29.83
N VAL A 324 -24.29 -10.16 28.92
CA VAL A 324 -24.25 -10.41 27.48
C VAL A 324 -23.73 -9.16 26.80
N ILE A 325 -22.94 -9.34 25.74
CA ILE A 325 -22.43 -8.26 24.90
C ILE A 325 -23.13 -8.36 23.54
N ASP A 326 -23.88 -7.33 23.18
CA ASP A 326 -24.44 -7.17 21.84
C ASP A 326 -23.60 -6.18 21.02
N LEU A 327 -23.41 -6.47 19.73
CA LEU A 327 -22.66 -5.64 18.79
C LEU A 327 -23.63 -5.10 17.75
N LYS A 328 -23.68 -3.77 17.59
CA LYS A 328 -24.31 -3.17 16.41
C LYS A 328 -23.27 -3.01 15.32
N ASN A 329 -23.33 -3.88 14.32
CA ASN A 329 -22.26 -4.02 13.35
C ASN A 329 -22.79 -4.10 11.91
N PHE A 330 -21.90 -3.83 10.97
CA PHE A 330 -22.14 -3.91 9.54
C PHE A 330 -21.03 -4.72 8.86
N GLN A 331 -21.42 -5.79 8.20
CA GLN A 331 -20.55 -6.71 7.47
C GLN A 331 -21.14 -6.93 6.06
N ASN A 332 -20.93 -5.95 5.16
CA ASN A 332 -21.26 -6.05 3.73
C ASN A 332 -20.06 -5.67 2.87
N TYR A 333 -18.89 -6.18 3.23
CA TYR A 333 -17.65 -5.89 2.51
C TYR A 333 -17.30 -6.99 1.51
N ARG A 334 -17.67 -8.24 1.82
CA ARG A 334 -17.39 -9.40 1.00
C ARG A 334 -18.56 -10.36 1.03
N SER A 335 -19.16 -10.58 -0.13
CA SER A 335 -20.32 -11.48 -0.27
C SER A 335 -19.95 -12.90 0.19
N GLY A 336 -20.69 -13.41 1.17
CA GLY A 336 -20.54 -14.77 1.67
C GLY A 336 -19.29 -15.03 2.52
N PHE A 337 -18.59 -14.00 3.01
CA PHE A 337 -17.45 -14.16 3.94
C PHE A 337 -17.82 -13.70 5.35
N LYS A 338 -17.31 -14.41 6.36
CA LYS A 338 -17.34 -13.96 7.76
C LYS A 338 -16.15 -13.02 8.04
N ALA A 339 -16.35 -12.04 8.91
CA ALA A 339 -15.26 -11.25 9.49
C ALA A 339 -14.86 -11.85 10.83
N TYR A 340 -13.62 -12.31 10.96
CA TYR A 340 -13.15 -13.00 12.17
C TYR A 340 -12.46 -12.04 13.14
N ARG A 341 -12.70 -12.25 14.44
CA ARG A 341 -12.16 -11.44 15.53
C ARG A 341 -11.67 -12.30 16.68
N THR A 342 -10.48 -12.01 17.19
CA THR A 342 -10.08 -12.43 18.54
C THR A 342 -10.64 -11.44 19.54
N ILE A 343 -11.39 -11.91 20.54
CA ILE A 343 -12.07 -11.05 21.53
C ILE A 343 -11.48 -11.31 22.92
N GLU A 344 -10.92 -10.25 23.51
CA GLU A 344 -10.34 -10.28 24.85
C GLU A 344 -11.18 -9.43 25.81
N ILE A 345 -11.36 -9.91 27.04
CA ILE A 345 -11.90 -9.17 28.16
C ILE A 345 -10.80 -9.05 29.22
N ASP A 346 -10.50 -7.83 29.66
CA ASP A 346 -9.42 -7.53 30.61
C ASP A 346 -8.06 -8.12 30.20
N GLY A 347 -7.76 -8.08 28.89
CA GLY A 347 -6.50 -8.57 28.31
C GLY A 347 -6.36 -10.09 28.26
N LYS A 348 -7.47 -10.83 28.36
CA LYS A 348 -7.49 -12.30 28.22
C LYS A 348 -8.63 -12.74 27.32
N VAL A 349 -8.39 -13.76 26.51
CA VAL A 349 -9.46 -14.49 25.82
C VAL A 349 -10.18 -15.39 26.85
N PRO A 350 -11.46 -15.15 27.17
CA PRO A 350 -12.14 -15.88 28.25
C PRO A 350 -12.33 -17.37 27.99
N PHE A 351 -12.58 -17.74 26.73
CA PHE A 351 -12.79 -19.12 26.29
C PHE A 351 -12.46 -19.29 24.79
N GLU A 352 -12.20 -20.51 24.35
CA GLU A 352 -11.61 -20.83 23.03
C GLU A 352 -12.43 -20.31 21.83
N GLU A 353 -13.75 -20.29 21.95
CA GLU A 353 -14.66 -19.84 20.89
C GLU A 353 -14.49 -18.35 20.53
N LEU A 354 -13.76 -17.58 21.33
CA LEU A 354 -13.44 -16.16 21.09
C LEU A 354 -12.08 -15.92 20.44
N LEU A 355 -11.30 -16.96 20.13
CA LEU A 355 -10.02 -16.81 19.40
C LEU A 355 -10.21 -16.37 17.95
N HIS A 356 -11.22 -16.90 17.27
CA HIS A 356 -11.57 -16.58 15.89
C HIS A 356 -13.10 -16.47 15.75
N TYR A 357 -13.70 -15.58 16.52
CA TYR A 357 -15.14 -15.36 16.51
C TYR A 357 -15.58 -14.79 15.16
N GLY A 358 -16.43 -15.53 14.42
CA GLY A 358 -16.86 -15.16 13.07
C GLY A 358 -18.16 -14.37 13.05
N LEU A 359 -18.12 -13.14 12.54
CA LEU A 359 -19.28 -12.29 12.29
C LEU A 359 -19.78 -12.49 10.85
N ALA A 360 -21.03 -12.92 10.70
CA ALA A 360 -21.61 -13.29 9.41
C ALA A 360 -21.89 -12.07 8.51
N TYR A 361 -21.94 -12.31 7.20
CA TYR A 361 -22.33 -11.32 6.20
C TYR A 361 -23.81 -10.94 6.34
N HIS A 362 -24.09 -9.63 6.34
CA HIS A 362 -25.43 -9.08 6.31
C HIS A 362 -25.44 -7.71 5.62
N LYS A 363 -26.58 -7.33 5.02
CA LYS A 363 -26.67 -6.15 4.15
C LYS A 363 -26.87 -4.83 4.87
N GLU A 364 -27.28 -4.86 6.14
CA GLU A 364 -27.73 -3.71 6.93
C GLU A 364 -27.13 -3.81 8.32
N PHE A 365 -26.98 -2.70 9.04
CA PHE A 365 -26.55 -2.80 10.43
C PHE A 365 -27.52 -3.66 11.24
N GLU A 366 -26.99 -4.66 11.93
CA GLU A 366 -27.74 -5.53 12.83
C GLU A 366 -27.20 -5.41 14.26
N ILE A 367 -28.05 -5.66 15.24
CA ILE A 367 -27.70 -5.80 16.65
C ILE A 367 -27.74 -7.29 16.97
N SER A 368 -26.57 -7.92 17.04
CA SER A 368 -26.44 -9.34 17.35
C SER A 368 -25.59 -9.54 18.60
N ALA A 369 -25.99 -10.51 19.44
CA ALA A 369 -25.19 -10.91 20.59
C ALA A 369 -23.94 -11.67 20.12
N ILE A 370 -22.84 -11.58 20.87
CA ILE A 370 -21.75 -12.54 20.72
C ILE A 370 -22.30 -13.91 21.15
N SER A 371 -22.41 -14.86 20.22
CA SER A 371 -23.21 -16.08 20.39
C SER A 371 -22.56 -17.31 19.78
N ASP A 372 -23.00 -18.49 20.20
CA ASP A 372 -22.59 -19.73 19.54
C ASP A 372 -23.19 -19.89 18.12
N ALA A 373 -22.84 -20.98 17.45
CA ALA A 373 -23.29 -21.28 16.09
C ALA A 373 -24.82 -21.45 15.98
N GLU A 374 -25.52 -21.72 17.08
CA GLU A 374 -26.98 -21.80 17.14
C GLU A 374 -27.64 -20.44 17.47
N GLY A 375 -26.86 -19.38 17.62
CA GLY A 375 -27.33 -18.04 17.96
C GLY A 375 -27.67 -17.85 19.44
N ARG A 376 -27.20 -18.75 20.33
CA ARG A 376 -27.38 -18.59 21.78
C ARG A 376 -26.30 -17.65 22.33
N PRO A 377 -26.67 -16.54 23.00
CA PRO A 377 -25.68 -15.59 23.52
C PRO A 377 -24.70 -16.22 24.51
N TYR A 378 -23.42 -15.96 24.32
CA TYR A 378 -22.42 -16.20 25.34
C TYR A 378 -22.63 -15.23 26.50
N GLN A 379 -22.41 -15.72 27.71
CA GLN A 379 -22.52 -14.93 28.93
C GLN A 379 -21.15 -14.81 29.59
N PHE A 380 -20.83 -13.61 30.05
CA PHE A 380 -19.56 -13.25 30.64
C PHE A 380 -19.79 -12.94 32.12
N TYR A 381 -19.07 -13.62 33.00
CA TYR A 381 -19.04 -13.24 34.41
C TYR A 381 -18.08 -12.07 34.61
N LEU A 382 -18.59 -10.93 35.05
CA LEU A 382 -17.84 -9.70 35.27
C LEU A 382 -17.99 -9.25 36.72
N ASN A 383 -16.92 -8.70 37.27
CA ASN A 383 -16.93 -8.13 38.62
C ASN A 383 -17.43 -6.67 38.55
N LYS A 384 -17.93 -6.12 39.64
CA LYS A 384 -18.30 -4.71 39.70
C LYS A 384 -17.09 -3.83 39.41
N GLY A 385 -17.25 -2.90 38.47
CA GLY A 385 -16.26 -1.89 38.15
C GLY A 385 -15.96 -1.80 36.67
N THR A 386 -14.77 -1.27 36.37
CA THR A 386 -14.30 -0.99 35.01
C THR A 386 -13.65 -2.23 34.41
N HIS A 387 -14.05 -2.53 33.17
CA HIS A 387 -13.50 -3.60 32.35
C HIS A 387 -13.02 -3.05 31.02
N THR A 388 -12.19 -3.82 30.33
CA THR A 388 -11.83 -3.56 28.93
C THR A 388 -12.29 -4.68 28.02
N MET A 389 -12.68 -4.31 26.81
CA MET A 389 -12.90 -5.24 25.70
C MET A 389 -11.95 -4.86 24.58
N ARG A 390 -11.17 -5.82 24.09
CA ARG A 390 -10.35 -5.66 22.89
C ARG A 390 -10.87 -6.59 21.81
N MET A 391 -10.96 -6.07 20.59
CA MET A 391 -11.21 -6.87 19.40
C MET A 391 -10.03 -6.73 18.46
N THR A 392 -9.46 -7.86 18.06
CA THR A 392 -8.34 -7.94 17.10
C THR A 392 -8.83 -8.59 15.81
N ALA A 393 -8.54 -7.98 14.67
CA ALA A 393 -8.80 -8.58 13.35
C ALA A 393 -7.95 -9.83 13.18
N ASP A 394 -8.61 -10.96 12.88
CA ASP A 394 -7.99 -12.28 12.80
C ASP A 394 -8.23 -12.89 11.43
N SER A 395 -7.19 -13.34 10.74
CA SER A 395 -7.33 -14.05 9.48
C SER A 395 -6.66 -15.42 9.48
N SER A 396 -6.35 -15.98 10.65
CA SER A 396 -5.67 -17.28 10.82
C SER A 396 -6.39 -18.42 10.11
N THR A 397 -7.73 -18.40 10.10
CA THR A 397 -8.56 -19.39 9.41
C THR A 397 -8.43 -19.33 7.88
N MET A 398 -7.94 -18.21 7.34
CA MET A 398 -7.68 -18.00 5.92
C MET A 398 -6.28 -18.46 5.48
N GLN A 399 -5.35 -18.64 6.43
CA GLN A 399 -3.95 -18.96 6.11
C GLN A 399 -3.75 -20.26 5.33
N PRO A 400 -4.43 -21.39 5.66
CA PRO A 400 -4.31 -22.61 4.88
C PRO A 400 -4.73 -22.42 3.41
N ILE A 401 -5.75 -21.59 3.17
CA ILE A 401 -6.22 -21.23 1.82
C ILE A 401 -5.14 -20.43 1.10
N LEU A 402 -4.57 -19.41 1.76
CA LEU A 402 -3.54 -18.56 1.18
C LEU A 402 -2.29 -19.37 0.79
N ILE A 403 -1.79 -20.23 1.70
CA ILE A 403 -0.62 -21.08 1.46
C ILE A 403 -0.87 -22.03 0.28
N ALA A 404 -2.01 -22.73 0.28
CA ALA A 404 -2.35 -23.68 -0.79
C ALA A 404 -2.54 -22.99 -2.15
N LEU A 405 -3.15 -21.80 -2.18
CA LEU A 405 -3.28 -21.00 -3.40
C LEU A 405 -1.93 -20.50 -3.91
N LYS A 406 -1.06 -19.96 -3.03
CA LYS A 406 0.29 -19.52 -3.39
C LYS A 406 1.08 -20.64 -4.06
N ASP A 407 1.12 -21.82 -3.44
CA ASP A 407 1.83 -22.98 -4.00
C ASP A 407 1.19 -23.45 -5.32
N THR A 408 -0.14 -23.46 -5.42
CA THR A 408 -0.82 -23.86 -6.66
C THR A 408 -0.56 -22.86 -7.79
N LEU A 409 -0.55 -21.55 -7.53
CA LEU A 409 -0.18 -20.54 -8.52
C LEU A 409 1.29 -20.63 -8.95
N ALA A 410 2.20 -20.93 -8.01
CA ALA A 410 3.60 -21.18 -8.34
C ALA A 410 3.73 -22.37 -9.30
N GLN A 411 3.00 -23.48 -9.06
CA GLN A 411 2.99 -24.63 -9.96
C GLN A 411 2.35 -24.33 -11.33
N ILE A 412 1.31 -23.49 -11.38
CA ILE A 412 0.75 -23.00 -12.66
C ILE A 412 1.82 -22.19 -13.40
N SER A 413 2.53 -21.31 -12.70
CA SER A 413 3.58 -20.47 -13.28
C SER A 413 4.75 -21.30 -13.81
N ASP A 414 5.19 -22.30 -13.04
CA ASP A 414 6.26 -23.21 -13.44
C ASP A 414 5.87 -24.02 -14.67
N PHE A 415 4.62 -24.48 -14.71
CA PHE A 415 4.08 -25.21 -15.85
C PHE A 415 3.97 -24.30 -17.09
N ASP A 416 3.45 -23.08 -16.96
CA ASP A 416 3.41 -22.11 -18.06
C ASP A 416 4.81 -21.82 -18.61
N ARG A 417 5.78 -21.53 -17.73
CA ARG A 417 7.18 -21.33 -18.11
C ARG A 417 7.77 -22.54 -18.81
N HIS A 418 7.51 -23.75 -18.32
CA HIS A 418 7.96 -24.99 -18.95
C HIS A 418 7.40 -25.15 -20.37
N ILE A 419 6.11 -24.90 -20.55
CA ILE A 419 5.45 -24.92 -21.86
C ILE A 419 6.05 -23.87 -22.80
N ARG A 420 6.31 -22.65 -22.32
CA ARG A 420 6.95 -21.58 -23.11
C ARG A 420 8.37 -21.92 -23.52
N LEU A 421 9.15 -22.60 -22.67
CA LEU A 421 10.50 -23.08 -23.02
C LEU A 421 10.47 -24.13 -24.13
N ILE A 422 9.49 -25.04 -24.13
CA ILE A 422 9.33 -26.07 -25.17
C ILE A 422 8.86 -25.45 -26.49
N THR A 423 7.90 -24.53 -26.42
CA THR A 423 7.18 -24.02 -27.59
C THR A 423 7.83 -22.79 -28.22
N GLY A 424 8.67 -22.09 -27.44
CA GLY A 424 9.16 -20.75 -27.74
C GLY A 424 8.06 -19.70 -27.55
N ASN A 425 8.45 -18.43 -27.46
CA ASN A 425 7.52 -17.30 -27.47
C ASN A 425 7.55 -16.65 -28.86
N TYR A 426 6.72 -17.16 -29.78
CA TYR A 426 6.68 -16.69 -31.16
C TYR A 426 5.54 -15.68 -31.32
N SER A 427 5.76 -14.46 -30.82
CA SER A 427 4.84 -13.36 -31.09
C SER A 427 5.55 -12.12 -31.60
N LYS A 428 4.77 -11.31 -32.34
CA LYS A 428 5.16 -9.97 -32.77
C LYS A 428 4.83 -8.90 -31.72
N SER A 429 4.14 -9.27 -30.65
CA SER A 429 3.71 -8.42 -29.53
C SER A 429 3.73 -9.22 -28.23
N ALA A 430 4.04 -8.59 -27.10
CA ALA A 430 3.92 -9.22 -25.78
C ALA A 430 2.48 -9.69 -25.47
N SER A 431 1.46 -9.08 -26.11
CA SER A 431 0.03 -9.40 -25.90
C SER A 431 -0.47 -10.65 -26.61
N ASP A 432 0.21 -11.09 -27.68
CA ASP A 432 -0.32 -12.09 -28.63
C ASP A 432 0.58 -13.34 -28.65
N ALA A 433 1.17 -13.70 -27.51
CA ALA A 433 2.03 -14.86 -27.35
C ALA A 433 1.35 -16.14 -27.90
N ASN A 434 1.99 -16.80 -28.86
CA ASN A 434 1.67 -18.15 -29.34
C ASN A 434 0.25 -18.34 -29.92
N LEU A 435 -0.35 -17.31 -30.51
CA LEU A 435 -1.62 -17.39 -31.26
C LEU A 435 -1.38 -17.75 -32.74
N ASP A 436 -0.94 -18.97 -33.03
CA ASP A 436 -0.90 -19.49 -34.42
C ASP A 436 -1.78 -20.73 -34.56
N ALA A 437 -3.05 -20.50 -34.91
CA ALA A 437 -4.04 -21.56 -35.16
C ALA A 437 -3.66 -22.50 -36.32
N SER A 438 -2.63 -22.17 -37.12
CA SER A 438 -2.14 -23.03 -38.21
C SER A 438 -1.03 -24.00 -37.77
N ARG A 439 -0.48 -23.82 -36.56
CA ARG A 439 0.58 -24.66 -36.01
C ARG A 439 0.01 -25.83 -35.20
N THR A 440 0.32 -27.05 -35.62
CA THR A 440 -0.08 -28.28 -34.91
C THR A 440 1.03 -28.72 -33.96
N TRP A 441 0.68 -28.98 -32.70
CA TRP A 441 1.61 -29.45 -31.67
C TRP A 441 1.37 -30.93 -31.33
N ASP A 442 2.43 -31.63 -30.94
CA ASP A 442 2.37 -32.96 -30.33
C ASP A 442 3.00 -32.88 -28.95
N MET A 443 2.25 -32.33 -27.99
CA MET A 443 2.77 -32.02 -26.67
C MET A 443 3.18 -33.27 -25.90
N ASN A 444 2.50 -34.40 -26.11
CA ASN A 444 2.85 -35.68 -25.47
C ASN A 444 4.25 -36.19 -25.87
N LYS A 445 4.77 -35.77 -27.02
CA LYS A 445 6.15 -36.08 -27.43
C LYS A 445 7.19 -35.24 -26.68
N TYR A 446 6.88 -33.97 -26.39
CA TYR A 446 7.82 -33.03 -25.77
C TYR A 446 7.72 -33.02 -24.24
N ASP A 447 6.51 -33.15 -23.70
CA ASP A 447 6.23 -33.36 -22.28
C ASP A 447 5.13 -34.44 -22.11
N PRO A 448 5.52 -35.71 -21.89
CA PRO A 448 4.58 -36.80 -21.62
C PRO A 448 3.76 -36.65 -20.33
N ASN A 449 4.15 -35.73 -19.43
CA ASN A 449 3.50 -35.52 -18.14
C ASN A 449 2.53 -34.33 -18.14
N ALA A 450 2.49 -33.51 -19.20
CA ALA A 450 1.67 -32.30 -19.28
C ALA A 450 0.20 -32.52 -18.85
N GLY A 451 -0.45 -33.57 -19.34
CA GLY A 451 -1.82 -33.91 -18.95
C GLY A 451 -1.98 -34.28 -17.47
N LYS A 452 -0.98 -34.95 -16.87
CA LYS A 452 -1.00 -35.27 -15.43
C LYS A 452 -0.79 -34.03 -14.58
N THR A 453 0.08 -33.12 -15.02
CA THR A 453 0.31 -31.84 -14.35
C THR A 453 -0.97 -31.00 -14.33
N LEU A 454 -1.65 -30.88 -15.47
CA LEU A 454 -2.96 -30.20 -15.55
C LEU A 454 -4.00 -30.82 -14.60
N GLN A 455 -4.09 -32.16 -14.55
CA GLN A 455 -5.01 -32.83 -13.63
C GLN A 455 -4.68 -32.55 -12.16
N SER A 456 -3.39 -32.58 -11.78
CA SER A 456 -2.93 -32.23 -10.43
C SER A 456 -3.34 -30.81 -10.04
N LEU A 457 -3.19 -29.83 -10.95
CA LEU A 457 -3.60 -28.44 -10.73
C LEU A 457 -5.12 -28.31 -10.56
N ILE A 458 -5.91 -29.03 -11.36
CA ILE A 458 -7.38 -29.09 -11.24
C ILE A 458 -7.80 -29.62 -9.87
N ASP A 459 -7.21 -30.74 -9.44
CA ASP A 459 -7.57 -31.40 -8.18
C ASP A 459 -7.21 -30.51 -6.97
N ARG A 460 -6.07 -29.84 -7.01
CA ARG A 460 -5.64 -28.84 -6.01
C ARG A 460 -6.65 -27.69 -5.89
N LEU A 461 -7.02 -27.06 -7.00
CA LEU A 461 -7.97 -25.96 -7.01
C LEU A 461 -9.36 -26.39 -6.51
N LYS A 462 -9.82 -27.60 -6.86
CA LYS A 462 -11.07 -28.15 -6.33
C LYS A 462 -11.03 -28.33 -4.80
N LEU A 463 -9.93 -28.90 -4.28
CA LEU A 463 -9.75 -29.07 -2.83
C LEU A 463 -9.81 -27.74 -2.08
N ILE A 464 -9.11 -26.72 -2.59
CA ILE A 464 -9.10 -25.37 -2.02
C ILE A 464 -10.51 -24.77 -2.04
N ARG A 465 -11.22 -24.87 -3.16
CA ARG A 465 -12.59 -24.37 -3.30
C ARG A 465 -13.54 -25.01 -2.29
N ASP A 466 -13.44 -26.32 -2.12
CA ASP A 466 -14.32 -27.07 -1.22
C ASP A 466 -14.07 -26.68 0.25
N TYR A 467 -12.82 -26.44 0.64
CA TYR A 467 -12.48 -25.89 1.97
C TYR A 467 -13.00 -24.47 2.18
N ILE A 468 -12.87 -23.57 1.18
CA ILE A 468 -13.42 -22.20 1.26
C ILE A 468 -14.92 -22.24 1.53
N ASN A 469 -15.64 -23.10 0.80
CA ASN A 469 -17.09 -23.23 0.97
C ASN A 469 -17.47 -23.75 2.36
N ARG A 470 -16.64 -24.63 2.94
CA ARG A 470 -16.81 -25.12 4.31
C ARG A 470 -16.64 -24.00 5.34
N VAL A 471 -15.56 -23.23 5.26
CA VAL A 471 -15.26 -22.16 6.24
C VAL A 471 -16.32 -21.06 6.21
N ASN A 472 -16.83 -20.74 5.01
CA ASN A 472 -17.83 -19.71 4.83
C ASN A 472 -19.28 -20.20 4.98
N GLU A 473 -19.51 -21.51 5.14
CA GLU A 473 -20.86 -22.13 5.11
C GLU A 473 -21.66 -21.73 3.85
N GLY A 474 -20.93 -21.47 2.75
CA GLY A 474 -21.37 -20.57 1.68
C GLY A 474 -20.54 -20.73 0.41
N SER A 475 -21.17 -20.66 -0.78
CA SER A 475 -20.41 -20.26 -1.96
C SER A 475 -19.98 -18.81 -1.84
N SER A 476 -18.74 -18.50 -2.21
CA SER A 476 -18.20 -17.14 -2.22
C SER A 476 -17.72 -16.73 -3.60
N ASP A 477 -17.49 -15.44 -3.82
CA ASP A 477 -16.97 -14.94 -5.10
C ASP A 477 -15.60 -15.58 -5.46
N LEU A 478 -14.73 -15.81 -4.46
CA LEU A 478 -13.47 -16.54 -4.65
C LEU A 478 -13.70 -17.99 -5.10
N SER A 479 -14.67 -18.68 -4.50
CA SER A 479 -15.01 -20.06 -4.90
C SER A 479 -15.45 -20.13 -6.37
N GLN A 480 -16.11 -19.09 -6.89
CA GLN A 480 -16.54 -18.97 -8.28
C GLN A 480 -15.37 -18.64 -9.22
N ALA A 481 -14.44 -17.79 -8.80
CA ALA A 481 -13.21 -17.52 -9.54
C ALA A 481 -12.37 -18.80 -9.69
N ILE A 482 -12.22 -19.57 -8.62
CA ILE A 482 -11.54 -20.88 -8.65
C ILE A 482 -12.29 -21.86 -9.56
N ALA A 483 -13.63 -21.90 -9.51
CA ALA A 483 -14.42 -22.75 -10.41
C ALA A 483 -14.20 -22.39 -11.90
N SER A 484 -14.05 -21.10 -12.21
CA SER A 484 -13.74 -20.63 -13.57
C SER A 484 -12.34 -21.06 -14.01
N ALA A 485 -11.34 -20.95 -13.12
CA ALA A 485 -9.98 -21.42 -13.38
C ALA A 485 -9.92 -22.94 -13.60
N VAL A 486 -10.63 -23.71 -12.78
CA VAL A 486 -10.78 -25.17 -12.96
C VAL A 486 -11.36 -25.48 -14.34
N SER A 487 -12.40 -24.77 -14.78
CA SER A 487 -12.99 -24.99 -16.10
C SER A 487 -12.01 -24.73 -17.25
N MET A 488 -11.17 -23.71 -17.15
CA MET A 488 -10.14 -23.40 -18.15
C MET A 488 -9.08 -24.52 -18.22
N LEU A 489 -8.60 -25.00 -17.07
CA LEU A 489 -7.64 -26.10 -17.00
C LEU A 489 -8.24 -27.43 -17.47
N GLU A 490 -9.50 -27.71 -17.17
CA GLU A 490 -10.21 -28.90 -17.67
C GLU A 490 -10.30 -28.90 -19.21
N GLU A 491 -10.54 -27.72 -19.80
CA GLU A 491 -10.54 -27.58 -21.26
C GLU A 491 -9.15 -27.83 -21.88
N MET A 492 -8.07 -27.41 -21.19
CA MET A 492 -6.70 -27.73 -21.59
C MET A 492 -6.37 -29.22 -21.43
N ALA A 493 -6.80 -29.84 -20.33
CA ALA A 493 -6.57 -31.25 -20.07
C ALA A 493 -7.28 -32.15 -21.09
N ALA A 494 -8.43 -31.70 -21.62
CA ALA A 494 -9.17 -32.39 -22.67
C ALA A 494 -8.42 -32.43 -24.01
N ASP A 495 -7.60 -31.43 -24.33
CA ASP A 495 -6.73 -31.39 -25.51
C ASP A 495 -5.36 -30.77 -25.20
N VAL A 496 -4.46 -31.61 -24.68
CA VAL A 496 -3.10 -31.22 -24.27
C VAL A 496 -2.30 -30.63 -25.45
N ASN A 497 -2.60 -31.03 -26.68
CA ASN A 497 -1.91 -30.50 -27.86
C ASN A 497 -2.26 -29.05 -28.15
N ASN A 498 -3.38 -28.54 -27.64
CA ASN A 498 -3.79 -27.16 -27.82
C ASN A 498 -3.31 -26.22 -26.69
N VAL A 499 -2.67 -26.75 -25.64
CA VAL A 499 -2.10 -25.96 -24.53
C VAL A 499 -1.18 -24.83 -25.00
N PRO A 500 -0.29 -25.00 -25.99
CA PRO A 500 0.56 -23.92 -26.49
C PRO A 500 -0.20 -22.71 -27.04
N ASN A 501 -1.42 -22.90 -27.54
CA ASN A 501 -2.27 -21.82 -28.07
C ASN A 501 -3.12 -21.15 -26.97
N LYS A 502 -3.02 -21.65 -25.73
CA LYS A 502 -3.78 -21.19 -24.56
C LYS A 502 -2.89 -20.68 -23.43
N VAL A 503 -1.62 -20.38 -23.70
CA VAL A 503 -0.66 -19.92 -22.68
C VAL A 503 -1.12 -18.65 -21.96
N ASN A 504 -1.94 -17.80 -22.60
CA ASN A 504 -2.53 -16.61 -21.98
C ASN A 504 -3.64 -16.92 -20.95
N ASP A 505 -4.25 -18.09 -21.02
CA ASP A 505 -5.25 -18.52 -20.04
C ASP A 505 -4.58 -18.79 -18.68
N PHE A 506 -3.32 -19.23 -18.65
CA PHE A 506 -2.56 -19.34 -17.39
C PHE A 506 -2.40 -17.99 -16.70
N SER A 507 -1.99 -16.96 -17.44
CA SER A 507 -1.92 -15.58 -16.93
C SER A 507 -3.28 -15.07 -16.48
N THR A 508 -4.37 -15.41 -17.19
CA THR A 508 -5.74 -15.06 -16.79
C THR A 508 -6.14 -15.73 -15.48
N ILE A 509 -5.83 -17.01 -15.30
CA ILE A 509 -6.06 -17.75 -14.05
C ILE A 509 -5.28 -17.11 -12.91
N GLN A 510 -3.99 -16.85 -13.12
CA GLN A 510 -3.10 -16.22 -12.14
C GLN A 510 -3.60 -14.83 -11.74
N ALA A 511 -3.97 -13.98 -12.70
CA ALA A 511 -4.49 -12.63 -12.43
C ALA A 511 -5.81 -12.65 -11.66
N ASN A 512 -6.74 -13.54 -12.03
CA ASN A 512 -8.03 -13.67 -11.35
C ASN A 512 -7.85 -14.13 -9.89
N ILE A 513 -7.06 -15.18 -9.65
CA ILE A 513 -6.82 -15.70 -8.30
C ILE A 513 -5.97 -14.72 -7.48
N GLY A 514 -4.93 -14.11 -8.07
CA GLY A 514 -4.06 -13.14 -7.42
C GLY A 514 -4.81 -11.90 -6.92
N THR A 515 -5.76 -11.40 -7.72
CA THR A 515 -6.64 -10.29 -7.30
C THR A 515 -7.37 -10.62 -6.00
N TRP A 516 -7.87 -11.85 -5.84
CA TRP A 516 -8.54 -12.27 -4.60
C TRP A 516 -7.58 -12.50 -3.45
N MET A 517 -6.41 -13.09 -3.70
CA MET A 517 -5.41 -13.32 -2.66
C MET A 517 -5.00 -12.03 -1.96
N SER A 518 -4.94 -10.91 -2.70
CA SER A 518 -4.63 -9.59 -2.12
C SER A 518 -5.60 -9.10 -1.04
N THR A 519 -6.83 -9.62 -1.05
CA THR A 519 -7.88 -9.23 -0.09
C THR A 519 -8.28 -10.39 0.82
N LEU A 520 -7.74 -11.60 0.63
CA LEU A 520 -8.17 -12.80 1.34
C LEU A 520 -7.99 -12.68 2.85
N THR A 521 -6.88 -12.09 3.28
CA THR A 521 -6.54 -11.88 4.69
C THR A 521 -7.21 -10.63 5.29
N GLN A 522 -7.83 -9.77 4.49
CA GLN A 522 -8.51 -8.58 4.99
C GLN A 522 -9.84 -8.96 5.66
N GLN A 523 -10.04 -8.46 6.88
CA GLN A 523 -11.16 -8.76 7.77
C GLN A 523 -11.93 -7.48 8.16
N PRO A 524 -12.50 -6.74 7.20
CA PRO A 524 -13.20 -5.48 7.49
C PRO A 524 -14.46 -5.70 8.36
N LEU A 525 -14.60 -4.88 9.40
CA LEU A 525 -15.80 -4.83 10.25
C LEU A 525 -16.09 -3.39 10.64
N MET A 526 -17.32 -2.93 10.44
CA MET A 526 -17.75 -1.61 10.89
C MET A 526 -18.66 -1.74 12.11
N LEU A 527 -18.38 -0.96 13.15
CA LEU A 527 -19.14 -0.91 14.39
C LEU A 527 -19.79 0.46 14.55
N ASP A 528 -21.04 0.47 15.00
CA ASP A 528 -21.76 1.67 15.47
C ASP A 528 -21.57 1.79 16.99
N TYR A 529 -21.99 0.76 17.74
CA TYR A 529 -21.80 0.67 19.19
C TYR A 529 -21.83 -0.77 19.66
N PHE A 530 -21.45 -1.00 20.92
CA PHE A 530 -21.74 -2.24 21.63
C PHE A 530 -22.56 -1.98 22.90
N VAL A 531 -23.26 -3.01 23.35
CA VAL A 531 -24.13 -2.96 24.52
C VAL A 531 -23.77 -4.06 25.48
N VAL A 532 -23.47 -3.70 26.72
CA VAL A 532 -23.31 -4.67 27.81
C VAL A 532 -24.61 -4.68 28.60
N ARG A 533 -25.23 -5.85 28.75
CA ARG A 533 -26.53 -5.99 29.41
C ARG A 533 -26.64 -7.22 30.28
N THR A 534 -27.54 -7.21 31.25
CA THR A 534 -27.92 -8.46 31.94
C THR A 534 -28.71 -9.37 30.97
N PRO A 535 -28.65 -10.71 31.12
CA PRO A 535 -29.12 -11.65 30.10
C PRO A 535 -30.60 -11.46 29.69
N ASP A 536 -31.46 -11.09 30.63
CA ASP A 536 -32.90 -10.88 30.40
C ASP A 536 -33.28 -9.41 30.11
N ALA A 537 -32.30 -8.50 30.05
CA ALA A 537 -32.58 -7.08 29.83
C ALA A 537 -33.05 -6.79 28.40
N LYS A 538 -34.12 -5.99 28.29
CA LYS A 538 -34.62 -5.47 27.01
C LYS A 538 -34.08 -4.07 26.79
N THR A 539 -33.24 -3.90 25.78
CA THR A 539 -32.55 -2.63 25.48
C THR A 539 -33.46 -1.60 24.79
N GLY A 540 -34.46 -2.06 24.03
CA GLY A 540 -35.35 -1.20 23.24
C GLY A 540 -34.67 -0.54 22.03
N LEU A 541 -33.41 -0.91 21.75
CA LEU A 541 -32.65 -0.45 20.60
C LEU A 541 -33.27 -1.00 19.30
N LYS A 542 -33.08 -0.26 18.20
CA LYS A 542 -33.71 -0.55 16.92
C LYS A 542 -32.69 -0.65 15.82
N GLU A 543 -32.98 -1.51 14.87
CA GLU A 543 -32.19 -1.70 13.66
C GLU A 543 -32.79 -0.90 12.50
N PRO A 544 -31.95 -0.42 11.56
CA PRO A 544 -32.43 0.05 10.28
C PRO A 544 -33.15 -1.09 9.54
N THR A 545 -34.16 -0.72 8.76
CA THR A 545 -34.86 -1.62 7.84
C THR A 545 -35.10 -0.87 6.54
N ALA A 546 -35.35 -1.58 5.44
CA ALA A 546 -35.74 -0.97 4.18
C ALA A 546 -36.90 0.05 4.31
N LEU A 547 -37.85 -0.18 5.23
CA LEU A 547 -38.97 0.73 5.47
C LEU A 547 -38.61 1.94 6.34
N SER A 548 -37.73 1.80 7.33
CA SER A 548 -37.31 2.94 8.16
C SER A 548 -36.39 3.91 7.42
N ARG A 549 -35.66 3.44 6.39
CA ARG A 549 -34.79 4.29 5.57
C ARG A 549 -35.55 5.28 4.71
N ILE A 550 -36.74 4.93 4.19
CA ILE A 550 -37.53 5.82 3.32
C ILE A 550 -37.78 7.20 3.96
N PRO A 551 -38.40 7.30 5.16
CA PRO A 551 -38.63 8.60 5.79
C PRO A 551 -37.33 9.32 6.17
N TYR A 552 -36.28 8.59 6.56
CA TYR A 552 -34.97 9.17 6.86
C TYR A 552 -34.35 9.80 5.61
N SER A 553 -34.33 9.09 4.47
CA SER A 553 -33.80 9.60 3.21
C SER A 553 -34.59 10.81 2.70
N ILE A 554 -35.92 10.86 2.89
CA ILE A 554 -36.72 12.05 2.55
C ILE A 554 -36.33 13.24 3.44
N ALA A 555 -36.17 13.00 4.75
CA ALA A 555 -35.75 14.04 5.68
C ALA A 555 -34.34 14.54 5.36
N ASP A 556 -33.42 13.64 5.04
CA ASP A 556 -32.04 13.98 4.72
C ASP A 556 -31.89 14.69 3.38
N PHE A 557 -32.66 14.27 2.37
CA PHE A 557 -32.80 15.01 1.12
C PHE A 557 -33.40 16.40 1.33
N ALA A 558 -34.37 16.57 2.23
CA ALA A 558 -34.89 17.90 2.55
C ALA A 558 -33.83 18.78 3.24
N ARG A 559 -33.01 18.20 4.13
CA ARG A 559 -31.88 18.89 4.76
C ARG A 559 -30.87 19.37 3.73
N SER A 560 -30.62 18.59 2.67
CA SER A 560 -29.62 18.93 1.67
C SER A 560 -29.89 20.22 0.89
N PHE A 561 -31.15 20.69 0.83
CA PHE A 561 -31.49 21.99 0.24
C PHE A 561 -31.30 23.19 1.18
N THR A 562 -31.17 22.93 2.48
CA THR A 562 -31.12 23.98 3.52
C THR A 562 -29.77 24.05 4.22
N MET A 563 -28.96 23.01 4.10
CA MET A 563 -27.65 22.91 4.74
C MET A 563 -26.56 23.25 3.74
N ASP A 564 -25.58 24.00 4.22
CA ASP A 564 -24.37 24.31 3.47
C ASP A 564 -23.38 23.15 3.62
N TYR A 565 -22.95 22.59 2.49
CA TYR A 565 -22.04 21.44 2.42
C TYR A 565 -20.67 21.80 1.89
N ASP A 566 -20.50 23.02 1.39
CA ASP A 566 -19.24 23.44 0.83
C ASP A 566 -18.26 23.71 1.99
N LEU A 567 -17.16 22.95 2.02
CA LEU A 567 -15.96 23.30 2.82
C LEU A 567 -15.35 24.62 2.35
N ASP A 568 -15.75 25.06 1.16
CA ASP A 568 -15.67 26.45 0.72
C ASP A 568 -16.69 27.25 1.55
N GLY A 569 -16.34 27.59 2.81
CA GLY A 569 -17.04 28.69 3.47
C GLY A 569 -17.10 29.91 2.55
N GLU A 570 -18.03 30.85 2.79
CA GLU A 570 -18.20 32.03 1.92
C GLU A 570 -16.85 32.55 1.42
N LYS A 571 -16.68 32.65 0.09
CA LYS A 571 -15.47 33.18 -0.55
C LYS A 571 -15.02 34.42 0.22
N LYS A 572 -13.91 34.29 0.95
CA LYS A 572 -13.47 35.36 1.83
C LYS A 572 -12.86 36.45 0.97
N ASP A 573 -13.54 37.58 0.86
CA ASP A 573 -13.07 38.73 0.09
C ASP A 573 -11.64 39.11 0.56
N GLY A 574 -10.71 39.14 -0.39
CA GLY A 574 -9.29 39.44 -0.13
C GLY A 574 -8.41 38.25 0.27
N ALA A 575 -8.93 37.03 0.40
CA ALA A 575 -8.14 35.82 0.70
C ALA A 575 -7.20 35.42 -0.46
N LEU A 576 -6.08 34.79 -0.14
CA LEU A 576 -5.11 34.28 -1.12
C LEU A 576 -5.76 33.20 -1.99
N GLU A 577 -5.78 33.38 -3.31
CA GLU A 577 -6.38 32.44 -4.26
C GLU A 577 -5.35 31.40 -4.72
N ILE A 578 -5.61 30.12 -4.45
CA ILE A 578 -4.73 29.01 -4.80
C ILE A 578 -5.46 28.04 -5.70
N TRP A 579 -4.87 27.70 -6.84
CA TRP A 579 -5.38 26.65 -7.73
C TRP A 579 -4.49 25.42 -7.67
N VAL A 580 -5.09 24.24 -7.53
CA VAL A 580 -4.36 22.98 -7.29
C VAL A 580 -4.65 21.97 -8.38
N GLY A 581 -3.62 21.56 -9.13
CA GLY A 581 -3.66 20.55 -10.18
C GLY A 581 -3.58 19.11 -9.67
N ARG A 582 -4.33 18.74 -8.63
CA ARG A 582 -4.31 17.39 -8.02
C ARG A 582 -5.72 16.86 -7.78
N GLY A 583 -5.80 15.58 -7.41
CA GLY A 583 -7.04 14.92 -7.00
C GLY A 583 -7.67 15.58 -5.77
N ARG A 584 -8.97 15.37 -5.58
CA ARG A 584 -9.77 15.99 -4.52
C ARG A 584 -9.22 15.68 -3.13
N ASP A 585 -8.83 14.43 -2.86
CA ASP A 585 -8.36 14.00 -1.54
C ASP A 585 -7.14 14.80 -1.06
N TYR A 586 -6.18 15.04 -1.97
CA TYR A 586 -5.03 15.91 -1.73
C TYR A 586 -5.43 17.37 -1.45
N VAL A 587 -6.45 17.88 -2.15
CA VAL A 587 -6.91 19.27 -1.95
C VAL A 587 -7.63 19.42 -0.61
N ASP A 588 -8.45 18.45 -0.22
CA ASP A 588 -9.20 18.49 1.03
C ASP A 588 -8.25 18.39 2.23
N GLU A 589 -7.22 17.54 2.18
CA GLU A 589 -6.17 17.50 3.20
C GLU A 589 -5.39 18.83 3.29
N LEU A 590 -5.04 19.42 2.13
CA LEU A 590 -4.37 20.72 2.12
C LEU A 590 -5.23 21.82 2.76
N ARG A 591 -6.55 21.83 2.48
CA ARG A 591 -7.50 22.76 3.11
C ARG A 591 -7.54 22.58 4.62
N GLU A 592 -7.56 21.33 5.09
CA GLU A 592 -7.56 21.02 6.51
C GLU A 592 -6.29 21.55 7.19
N LEU A 593 -5.10 21.26 6.64
CA LEU A 593 -3.84 21.80 7.15
C LEU A 593 -3.79 23.32 7.14
N VAL A 594 -4.31 23.97 6.10
CA VAL A 594 -4.36 25.43 6.03
C VAL A 594 -5.26 26.02 7.11
N SER A 595 -6.39 25.37 7.41
CA SER A 595 -7.34 25.81 8.44
C SER A 595 -6.80 25.60 9.86
N GLN A 596 -6.06 24.52 10.10
CA GLN A 596 -5.53 24.14 11.40
C GLN A 596 -4.18 24.80 11.73
N ASP A 597 -3.36 25.07 10.72
CA ASP A 597 -1.97 25.50 10.91
C ASP A 597 -1.67 26.87 10.29
N PHE A 598 -1.79 27.01 8.97
CA PHE A 598 -1.36 28.22 8.26
C PHE A 598 -2.16 29.45 8.66
N THR A 599 -3.49 29.38 8.56
CA THR A 599 -4.38 30.53 8.80
C THR A 599 -4.32 30.98 10.26
N PRO A 600 -4.36 30.09 11.28
CA PRO A 600 -4.23 30.49 12.68
C PRO A 600 -2.87 31.11 13.02
N LYS A 601 -1.77 30.61 12.44
CA LYS A 601 -0.42 31.14 12.71
C LYS A 601 -0.13 32.47 12.03
N THR A 602 -0.68 32.68 10.84
CA THR A 602 -0.30 33.82 9.98
C THR A 602 -1.37 34.90 9.88
N GLY A 603 -2.63 34.55 10.17
CA GLY A 603 -3.79 35.40 9.91
C GLY A 603 -4.18 35.52 8.43
N ILE A 604 -3.44 34.89 7.51
CA ILE A 604 -3.70 34.93 6.06
C ILE A 604 -4.82 33.95 5.73
N GLN A 605 -5.94 34.46 5.21
CA GLN A 605 -7.03 33.64 4.69
C GLN A 605 -6.67 33.10 3.30
N VAL A 606 -7.10 31.87 3.00
CA VAL A 606 -6.77 31.17 1.75
C VAL A 606 -8.03 30.55 1.16
N ASN A 607 -8.26 30.76 -0.14
CA ASN A 607 -9.26 30.08 -0.95
C ASN A 607 -8.56 29.06 -1.85
N ILE A 608 -8.88 27.77 -1.71
CA ILE A 608 -8.23 26.69 -2.46
C ILE A 608 -9.23 26.10 -3.45
N ASN A 609 -8.91 26.20 -4.75
CA ASN A 609 -9.75 25.73 -5.84
C ASN A 609 -9.07 24.57 -6.59
N LEU A 610 -9.87 23.57 -6.97
CA LEU A 610 -9.41 22.48 -7.84
C LEU A 610 -9.17 23.01 -9.27
N MET A 611 -8.04 22.63 -9.85
CA MET A 611 -7.70 22.87 -11.25
C MET A 611 -7.66 21.53 -11.99
N PRO A 612 -8.81 21.02 -12.47
CA PRO A 612 -8.87 19.71 -13.14
C PRO A 612 -8.18 19.71 -14.50
N ASN A 613 -7.95 20.88 -15.12
CA ASN A 613 -7.27 21.01 -16.39
C ASN A 613 -6.21 22.12 -16.35
N PRO A 614 -4.91 21.81 -16.52
CA PRO A 614 -3.84 22.80 -16.57
C PRO A 614 -4.02 23.89 -17.63
N ASN A 615 -4.76 23.64 -18.71
CA ASN A 615 -5.08 24.65 -19.73
C ASN A 615 -5.88 25.83 -19.16
N MET A 616 -6.53 25.68 -18.00
CA MET A 616 -7.19 26.80 -17.33
C MET A 616 -6.21 27.90 -16.93
N LEU A 617 -4.97 27.57 -16.54
CA LEU A 617 -3.96 28.60 -16.26
C LEU A 617 -3.54 29.37 -17.51
N ILE A 618 -3.49 28.70 -18.66
CA ILE A 618 -3.14 29.34 -19.94
C ILE A 618 -4.25 30.31 -20.34
N LEU A 619 -5.51 29.85 -20.31
CA LEU A 619 -6.67 30.66 -20.64
C LEU A 619 -6.88 31.80 -19.65
N GLY A 620 -6.74 31.53 -18.35
CA GLY A 620 -6.81 32.51 -17.27
C GLY A 620 -5.72 33.58 -17.41
N ASN A 621 -4.48 33.19 -17.71
CA ASN A 621 -3.40 34.15 -17.94
C ASN A 621 -3.67 35.06 -19.14
N ALA A 622 -4.25 34.54 -20.22
CA ALA A 622 -4.69 35.34 -21.37
C ALA A 622 -5.87 36.27 -21.03
N ALA A 623 -6.82 35.81 -20.21
CA ALA A 623 -7.99 36.57 -19.76
C ALA A 623 -7.66 37.59 -18.66
N GLY A 624 -6.52 37.45 -17.98
CA GLY A 624 -6.18 38.25 -16.80
C GLY A 624 -6.76 37.75 -15.48
N ASP A 625 -7.38 36.57 -15.49
CA ASP A 625 -7.98 35.92 -14.33
C ASP A 625 -7.13 34.70 -13.95
N VAL A 626 -6.18 34.91 -13.04
CA VAL A 626 -5.21 33.90 -12.59
C VAL A 626 -5.19 33.82 -11.08
N PRO A 627 -4.87 32.66 -10.48
CA PRO A 627 -4.70 32.56 -9.04
C PRO A 627 -3.47 33.35 -8.57
N ASP A 628 -3.37 33.55 -7.26
CA ASP A 628 -2.15 34.06 -6.65
C ASP A 628 -1.03 33.00 -6.69
N VAL A 629 -1.38 31.75 -6.34
CA VAL A 629 -0.49 30.58 -6.33
C VAL A 629 -1.09 29.44 -7.14
N ALA A 630 -0.26 28.75 -7.91
CA ALA A 630 -0.64 27.50 -8.59
C ALA A 630 0.23 26.34 -8.09
N LEU A 631 -0.41 25.24 -7.71
CA LEU A 631 0.20 24.02 -7.16
C LEU A 631 -0.09 22.81 -8.06
N GLY A 632 0.68 21.72 -7.93
CA GLY A 632 0.45 20.49 -8.69
C GLY A 632 0.80 20.61 -10.17
N LEU A 633 1.79 21.45 -10.53
CA LEU A 633 2.13 21.74 -11.92
C LEU A 633 3.25 20.83 -12.43
N ALA A 634 3.16 20.45 -13.71
CA ALA A 634 4.23 19.69 -14.37
C ALA A 634 5.55 20.47 -14.37
N GLU A 635 6.67 19.75 -14.26
CA GLU A 635 8.04 20.25 -14.17
C GLU A 635 8.39 21.41 -15.11
N ALA A 636 8.00 21.33 -16.38
CA ALA A 636 8.37 22.36 -17.37
C ALA A 636 7.54 23.66 -17.26
N THR A 637 6.40 23.62 -16.56
CA THR A 637 5.42 24.72 -16.51
C THR A 637 6.01 26.03 -15.99
N PRO A 638 6.78 26.06 -14.87
CA PRO A 638 7.34 27.31 -14.37
C PRO A 638 8.28 27.99 -15.37
N ALA A 639 9.19 27.25 -16.02
CA ALA A 639 10.09 27.79 -17.02
C ALA A 639 9.33 28.28 -18.27
N ASP A 640 8.30 27.54 -18.69
CA ASP A 640 7.42 27.93 -19.78
C ASP A 640 6.74 29.28 -19.53
N TYR A 641 6.20 29.47 -18.33
CA TYR A 641 5.55 30.73 -17.95
C TYR A 641 6.58 31.85 -17.76
N ALA A 642 7.80 31.53 -17.33
CA ALA A 642 8.88 32.49 -17.18
C ALA A 642 9.31 33.08 -18.54
N MET A 643 9.42 32.24 -19.57
CA MET A 643 9.67 32.69 -20.95
C MET A 643 8.58 33.63 -21.49
N ARG A 644 7.37 33.56 -20.94
CA ARG A 644 6.21 34.38 -21.30
C ARG A 644 5.98 35.57 -20.36
N ASP A 645 6.90 35.79 -19.42
CA ASP A 645 6.80 36.83 -18.39
C ASP A 645 5.50 36.75 -17.56
N ALA A 646 5.00 35.54 -17.31
CA ALA A 646 3.70 35.30 -16.67
C ALA A 646 3.78 34.83 -15.19
N VAL A 647 4.97 34.51 -14.72
CA VAL A 647 5.26 33.96 -13.38
C VAL A 647 6.35 34.77 -12.71
N GLN A 648 6.33 34.82 -11.39
CA GLN A 648 7.25 35.60 -10.58
C GLN A 648 8.61 34.89 -10.39
N ASP A 649 9.71 35.65 -10.46
CA ASP A 649 11.03 35.16 -10.08
C ASP A 649 11.15 35.08 -8.56
N LEU A 650 11.21 33.85 -8.04
CA LEU A 650 11.27 33.54 -6.62
C LEU A 650 12.63 33.87 -5.99
N SER A 651 13.70 33.95 -6.81
CA SER A 651 15.05 34.26 -6.33
C SER A 651 15.17 35.66 -5.72
N SER A 652 14.20 36.53 -6.00
CA SER A 652 14.13 37.90 -5.50
C SER A 652 13.58 38.03 -4.07
N TYR A 653 12.98 36.98 -3.50
CA TYR A 653 12.32 37.09 -2.21
C TYR A 653 13.25 36.85 -1.00
N PRO A 654 12.99 37.51 0.15
CA PRO A 654 13.71 37.25 1.39
C PRO A 654 13.60 35.79 1.85
N GLY A 655 14.73 35.22 2.27
CA GLY A 655 14.83 33.83 2.76
C GLY A 655 14.87 32.77 1.65
N PHE A 656 14.95 33.17 0.36
CA PHE A 656 15.04 32.23 -0.76
C PHE A 656 16.20 31.24 -0.61
N ALA A 657 17.39 31.70 -0.22
CA ALA A 657 18.56 30.85 -0.06
C ALA A 657 18.32 29.70 0.94
N ASP A 658 17.63 29.96 2.07
CA ASP A 658 17.31 28.94 3.06
C ASP A 658 16.21 27.98 2.57
N VAL A 659 15.27 28.46 1.78
CA VAL A 659 14.27 27.60 1.12
C VAL A 659 14.94 26.65 0.13
N MET A 660 15.93 27.13 -0.62
CA MET A 660 16.62 26.32 -1.63
C MET A 660 17.44 25.17 -1.05
N LYS A 661 17.91 25.27 0.20
CA LYS A 661 18.60 24.16 0.89
C LYS A 661 17.73 22.91 1.07
N ARG A 662 16.40 23.06 0.98
CA ARG A 662 15.42 21.97 1.11
C ARG A 662 15.39 21.03 -0.09
N PHE A 663 16.00 21.41 -1.21
CA PHE A 663 15.84 20.73 -2.49
C PHE A 663 17.18 20.35 -3.13
N ILE A 664 17.18 19.27 -3.90
CA ILE A 664 18.39 18.83 -4.62
C ILE A 664 18.68 19.81 -5.77
N PRO A 665 19.86 20.46 -5.82
CA PRO A 665 20.16 21.48 -6.83
C PRO A 665 20.02 20.99 -8.28
N GLY A 666 20.36 19.72 -8.53
CA GLY A 666 20.25 19.15 -9.86
C GLY A 666 18.82 18.94 -10.35
N ALA A 667 17.87 18.70 -9.45
CA ALA A 667 16.44 18.67 -9.76
C ALA A 667 15.92 20.09 -10.06
N MET A 668 16.35 21.09 -9.26
CA MET A 668 15.94 22.50 -9.41
C MET A 668 16.29 23.11 -10.77
N ARG A 669 17.26 22.53 -11.49
CA ARG A 669 17.73 23.00 -12.80
C ARG A 669 16.60 23.21 -13.81
N ALA A 670 15.59 22.34 -13.83
CA ALA A 670 14.43 22.46 -14.72
C ALA A 670 13.51 23.64 -14.39
N LEU A 671 13.57 24.17 -13.16
CA LEU A 671 12.73 25.26 -12.68
C LEU A 671 13.39 26.64 -12.84
N THR A 672 14.55 26.69 -13.51
CA THR A 672 15.30 27.92 -13.74
C THR A 672 15.16 28.42 -15.17
N TYR A 673 15.19 29.73 -15.32
CA TYR A 673 15.24 30.39 -16.62
C TYR A 673 16.00 31.72 -16.52
N ASN A 674 16.97 31.95 -17.41
CA ASN A 674 17.72 33.20 -17.46
C ASN A 674 18.35 33.64 -16.11
N GLY A 675 18.79 32.67 -15.30
CA GLY A 675 19.38 32.89 -13.98
C GLY A 675 18.40 33.11 -12.81
N GLY A 676 17.09 33.16 -13.07
CA GLY A 676 16.05 33.19 -12.03
C GLY A 676 15.44 31.82 -11.75
N THR A 677 14.72 31.68 -10.64
CA THR A 677 14.01 30.46 -10.23
C THR A 677 12.53 30.74 -10.15
N TYR A 678 11.70 30.00 -10.88
CA TYR A 678 10.29 30.36 -11.08
C TYR A 678 9.29 29.37 -10.47
N GLY A 679 9.78 28.32 -9.82
CA GLY A 679 8.95 27.39 -9.08
C GLY A 679 9.72 26.68 -7.98
N LEU A 680 8.98 26.09 -7.03
CA LEU A 680 9.50 25.19 -6.02
C LEU A 680 8.90 23.79 -6.24
N PRO A 681 9.66 22.71 -6.05
CA PRO A 681 9.12 21.37 -6.17
C PRO A 681 8.36 20.99 -4.89
N GLU A 682 7.22 20.34 -5.07
CA GLU A 682 6.40 19.77 -4.01
C GLU A 682 6.70 18.27 -3.86
N VAL A 683 6.79 17.58 -4.99
CA VAL A 683 7.02 16.14 -5.11
C VAL A 683 8.21 15.91 -6.03
N GLN A 684 9.06 14.96 -5.67
CA GLN A 684 10.18 14.52 -6.48
C GLN A 684 10.09 13.01 -6.70
N ASN A 685 9.81 12.60 -7.93
CA ASN A 685 9.78 11.20 -8.34
C ASN A 685 11.18 10.72 -8.70
N PHE A 686 11.50 9.51 -8.23
CA PHE A 686 12.73 8.81 -8.59
C PHE A 686 12.49 7.78 -9.70
N GLN A 687 13.58 7.44 -10.37
CA GLN A 687 13.71 6.22 -11.14
C GLN A 687 14.69 5.29 -10.41
N LEU A 688 14.36 4.01 -10.30
CA LEU A 688 15.23 3.00 -9.69
C LEU A 688 15.28 1.75 -10.55
N LEU A 689 16.27 0.91 -10.28
CA LEU A 689 16.33 -0.44 -10.78
C LEU A 689 15.54 -1.36 -9.86
N PHE A 690 14.48 -1.96 -10.38
CA PHE A 690 13.68 -2.97 -9.70
C PHE A 690 14.20 -4.35 -10.12
N TYR A 691 14.34 -5.27 -9.18
CA TYR A 691 14.69 -6.65 -9.50
C TYR A 691 14.03 -7.66 -8.55
N ARG A 692 13.70 -8.83 -9.09
CA ARG A 692 13.16 -9.99 -8.36
C ARG A 692 14.29 -10.73 -7.66
N SER A 693 14.43 -10.55 -6.35
CA SER A 693 15.54 -11.10 -5.57
C SER A 693 15.51 -12.63 -5.54
N ASP A 694 14.32 -13.21 -5.45
CA ASP A 694 14.11 -14.66 -5.52
C ASP A 694 14.57 -15.27 -6.85
N ILE A 695 14.23 -14.64 -7.97
CA ILE A 695 14.66 -15.09 -9.31
C ILE A 695 16.18 -14.92 -9.45
N PHE A 696 16.73 -13.78 -9.01
CA PHE A 696 18.17 -13.51 -9.07
C PHE A 696 18.96 -14.53 -8.25
N GLU A 697 18.52 -14.84 -7.02
CA GLU A 697 19.14 -15.86 -6.18
C GLU A 697 19.07 -17.25 -6.83
N SER A 698 17.93 -17.62 -7.42
CA SER A 698 17.78 -18.91 -8.12
C SER A 698 18.71 -19.07 -9.32
N LEU A 699 19.04 -17.97 -10.00
CA LEU A 699 19.93 -17.93 -11.16
C LEU A 699 21.39 -17.64 -10.78
N GLY A 700 21.69 -17.41 -9.50
CA GLY A 700 23.02 -17.03 -9.01
C GLY A 700 23.47 -15.63 -9.47
N LEU A 701 22.52 -14.75 -9.79
CA LEU A 701 22.75 -13.38 -10.25
C LEU A 701 22.78 -12.40 -9.07
N LYS A 702 23.38 -11.23 -9.31
CA LYS A 702 23.34 -10.08 -8.39
C LYS A 702 22.75 -8.87 -9.12
N ALA A 703 22.18 -7.93 -8.37
CA ALA A 703 21.73 -6.67 -8.94
C ALA A 703 22.92 -5.95 -9.61
N PRO A 704 22.79 -5.54 -10.89
CA PRO A 704 23.89 -4.91 -11.62
C PRO A 704 24.17 -3.50 -11.11
N ASP A 705 25.45 -3.18 -10.91
CA ASP A 705 25.89 -1.86 -10.47
C ASP A 705 26.26 -0.98 -11.68
N THR A 706 26.65 -1.56 -12.80
CA THR A 706 27.04 -0.85 -14.03
C THR A 706 26.28 -1.35 -15.26
N TRP A 707 26.27 -0.57 -16.35
CA TRP A 707 25.73 -1.04 -17.63
C TRP A 707 26.50 -2.25 -18.19
N ASP A 708 27.79 -2.40 -17.87
CA ASP A 708 28.55 -3.60 -18.25
C ASP A 708 28.02 -4.83 -17.49
N ASP A 709 27.70 -4.70 -16.20
CA ASP A 709 27.06 -5.78 -15.43
C ASP A 709 25.67 -6.14 -16.01
N VAL A 710 24.91 -5.14 -16.48
CA VAL A 710 23.64 -5.39 -17.19
C VAL A 710 23.88 -6.26 -18.42
N PHE A 711 24.87 -5.92 -19.25
CA PHE A 711 25.18 -6.70 -20.45
C PHE A 711 25.65 -8.11 -20.14
N ASP A 712 26.31 -8.32 -19.01
CA ASP A 712 26.79 -9.63 -18.57
C ASP A 712 25.66 -10.55 -18.08
N ILE A 713 24.59 -10.01 -17.47
CA ILE A 713 23.46 -10.82 -16.99
C ILE A 713 22.41 -11.12 -18.07
N LEU A 714 22.31 -10.28 -19.12
CA LEU A 714 21.30 -10.43 -20.17
C LEU A 714 21.29 -11.81 -20.86
N PRO A 715 22.43 -12.42 -21.21
CA PRO A 715 22.44 -13.77 -21.81
C PRO A 715 21.78 -14.82 -20.91
N THR A 716 22.10 -14.81 -19.60
CA THR A 716 21.49 -15.76 -18.65
C THR A 716 19.99 -15.55 -18.51
N LEU A 717 19.51 -14.30 -18.50
CA LEU A 717 18.08 -14.01 -18.52
C LEU A 717 17.42 -14.54 -19.81
N GLN A 718 18.03 -14.28 -20.97
CA GLN A 718 17.49 -14.68 -22.27
C GLN A 718 17.44 -16.20 -22.46
N GLU A 719 18.44 -16.94 -21.97
CA GLU A 719 18.44 -18.41 -21.94
C GLU A 719 17.27 -18.99 -21.14
N ASN A 720 16.76 -18.22 -20.16
CA ASN A 720 15.61 -18.57 -19.34
C ASN A 720 14.29 -17.94 -19.83
N GLY A 721 14.28 -17.38 -21.05
CA GLY A 721 13.10 -16.73 -21.63
C GLY A 721 12.73 -15.39 -20.98
N MET A 722 13.64 -14.80 -20.21
CA MET A 722 13.48 -13.55 -19.48
C MET A 722 14.24 -12.40 -20.16
N THR A 723 13.90 -11.15 -19.80
CA THR A 723 14.61 -9.96 -20.30
C THR A 723 14.57 -8.83 -19.27
N MET A 724 15.05 -7.64 -19.66
CA MET A 724 15.04 -6.43 -18.85
C MET A 724 14.14 -5.34 -19.45
N ASN A 725 13.43 -4.61 -18.61
CA ASN A 725 12.76 -3.37 -19.01
C ASN A 725 13.71 -2.16 -18.92
N VAL A 726 13.85 -1.44 -20.02
CA VAL A 726 14.46 -0.11 -20.07
C VAL A 726 13.48 0.81 -20.78
N PRO A 727 12.90 1.84 -20.12
CA PRO A 727 11.92 2.72 -20.73
C PRO A 727 12.47 3.38 -21.99
N LYS A 728 11.87 3.07 -23.15
CA LYS A 728 12.30 3.63 -24.44
C LYS A 728 12.36 5.15 -24.41
N ALA A 729 11.39 5.82 -23.80
CA ALA A 729 11.29 7.28 -23.80
C ALA A 729 12.42 7.98 -23.01
N ASP A 730 13.18 7.25 -22.18
CA ASP A 730 14.25 7.84 -21.38
C ASP A 730 15.61 7.81 -22.09
N PHE A 731 15.79 8.71 -23.04
CA PHE A 731 17.11 8.95 -23.64
C PHE A 731 18.04 9.72 -22.68
N ALA A 732 17.48 10.49 -21.73
CA ALA A 732 18.21 11.50 -20.98
C ALA A 732 19.21 10.89 -20.01
N THR A 733 18.84 9.80 -19.32
CA THR A 733 19.72 9.09 -18.37
C THR A 733 21.04 8.68 -19.02
N LEU A 734 21.01 7.94 -20.13
CA LEU A 734 22.25 7.49 -20.81
C LEU A 734 23.09 8.65 -21.37
N PHE A 735 22.45 9.74 -21.78
CA PHE A 735 23.17 10.95 -22.20
C PHE A 735 23.92 11.56 -21.02
N LEU A 736 23.24 11.78 -19.90
CA LEU A 736 23.82 12.40 -18.72
C LEU A 736 24.93 11.54 -18.09
N GLU A 737 24.76 10.22 -18.01
CA GLU A 737 25.79 9.30 -17.50
C GLU A 737 27.06 9.29 -18.36
N ASN A 738 26.91 9.45 -19.68
CA ASN A 738 28.04 9.61 -20.60
C ASN A 738 28.64 11.03 -20.59
N GLY A 739 28.15 11.93 -19.72
CA GLY A 739 28.58 13.32 -19.64
C GLY A 739 28.13 14.18 -20.84
N ALA A 740 27.06 13.77 -21.52
CA ALA A 740 26.45 14.54 -22.61
C ALA A 740 25.32 15.43 -22.06
N SER A 741 25.35 16.71 -22.44
CA SER A 741 24.22 17.62 -22.25
C SER A 741 23.57 17.88 -23.61
N PRO A 742 22.24 17.97 -23.71
CA PRO A 742 21.58 18.29 -24.98
C PRO A 742 21.82 19.73 -25.45
N TYR A 743 22.27 20.61 -24.56
CA TYR A 743 22.51 22.03 -24.83
C TYR A 743 23.88 22.50 -24.35
N THR A 744 24.41 23.52 -25.02
CA THR A 744 25.61 24.25 -24.57
C THR A 744 25.36 24.94 -23.23
N PRO A 745 26.42 25.27 -22.44
CA PRO A 745 26.26 25.88 -21.12
C PRO A 745 25.49 27.21 -21.10
N ASP A 746 25.49 27.95 -22.21
CA ASP A 746 24.70 29.18 -22.39
C ASP A 746 23.21 28.92 -22.69
N GLY A 747 22.83 27.67 -22.97
CA GLY A 747 21.47 27.23 -23.32
C GLY A 747 21.01 27.60 -24.73
N LEU A 748 21.90 28.11 -25.59
CA LEU A 748 21.52 28.69 -26.89
C LEU A 748 21.81 27.79 -28.09
N LYS A 749 22.57 26.72 -27.93
CA LYS A 749 22.85 25.77 -29.02
C LYS A 749 22.62 24.34 -28.58
N SER A 750 22.29 23.49 -29.55
CA SER A 750 22.29 22.05 -29.34
C SER A 750 23.73 21.55 -29.23
N SER A 751 23.95 20.60 -28.32
CA SER A 751 25.20 19.82 -28.20
C SER A 751 24.94 18.32 -28.29
N LEU A 752 23.79 17.91 -28.85
CA LEU A 752 23.41 16.49 -29.00
C LEU A 752 24.46 15.68 -29.77
N PHE A 753 25.07 16.28 -30.79
CA PHE A 753 26.05 15.60 -31.67
C PHE A 753 27.51 15.67 -31.18
N SER A 754 27.74 15.97 -29.89
CA SER A 754 29.07 15.87 -29.28
C SER A 754 29.59 14.43 -29.30
N ASP A 755 30.89 14.25 -29.04
CA ASP A 755 31.48 12.89 -28.91
C ASP A 755 30.78 12.06 -27.83
N SER A 756 30.46 12.68 -26.67
CA SER A 756 29.70 12.04 -25.60
C SER A 756 28.25 11.73 -26.00
N GLY A 757 27.59 12.63 -26.75
CA GLY A 757 26.22 12.43 -27.23
C GLY A 757 26.12 11.32 -28.28
N GLN A 758 27.08 11.23 -29.20
CA GLN A 758 27.18 10.13 -30.15
C GLN A 758 27.42 8.79 -29.46
N LYS A 759 28.27 8.76 -28.42
CA LYS A 759 28.49 7.56 -27.60
C LYS A 759 27.22 7.13 -26.87
N ALA A 760 26.53 8.07 -26.22
CA ALA A 760 25.27 7.81 -25.52
C ALA A 760 24.17 7.29 -26.45
N PHE A 761 23.97 7.95 -27.60
CA PHE A 761 22.96 7.55 -28.57
C PHE A 761 23.25 6.16 -29.16
N LYS A 762 24.52 5.85 -29.41
CA LYS A 762 24.93 4.50 -29.83
C LYS A 762 24.64 3.46 -28.75
N GLN A 763 24.94 3.75 -27.49
CA GLN A 763 24.66 2.84 -26.38
C GLN A 763 23.14 2.60 -26.25
N TRP A 764 22.34 3.66 -26.26
CA TRP A 764 20.89 3.58 -26.19
C TRP A 764 20.27 2.77 -27.32
N THR A 765 20.68 3.00 -28.57
CA THR A 765 20.16 2.25 -29.73
C THR A 765 20.61 0.79 -29.72
N GLN A 766 21.83 0.49 -29.23
CA GLN A 766 22.34 -0.88 -29.13
C GLN A 766 21.59 -1.76 -28.12
N LEU A 767 20.94 -1.18 -27.10
CA LEU A 767 20.05 -1.94 -26.21
C LEU A 767 19.01 -2.75 -27.00
N TYR A 768 18.51 -2.18 -28.10
CA TYR A 768 17.49 -2.79 -28.94
C TYR A 768 18.11 -3.51 -30.13
N THR A 769 19.06 -2.89 -30.85
CA THR A 769 19.58 -3.48 -32.10
C THR A 769 20.60 -4.61 -31.87
N LYS A 770 21.29 -4.63 -30.72
CA LYS A 770 22.32 -5.62 -30.40
C LYS A 770 21.87 -6.56 -29.28
N PHE A 771 21.32 -6.02 -28.20
CA PHE A 771 20.95 -6.80 -27.02
C PHE A 771 19.49 -7.28 -27.04
N ASN A 772 18.73 -6.92 -28.07
CA ASN A 772 17.36 -7.38 -28.32
C ASN A 772 16.42 -7.15 -27.12
N LEU A 773 16.58 -6.01 -26.42
CA LEU A 773 15.59 -5.60 -25.44
C LEU A 773 14.24 -5.30 -26.12
N PRO A 774 13.12 -5.57 -25.44
CA PRO A 774 11.79 -5.26 -25.96
C PRO A 774 11.62 -3.75 -26.17
N ILE A 775 11.10 -3.36 -27.34
CA ILE A 775 10.96 -1.96 -27.74
C ILE A 775 9.91 -1.21 -26.92
N ASP A 776 8.82 -1.89 -26.57
CA ASP A 776 7.73 -1.31 -25.80
C ASP A 776 7.21 -2.34 -24.80
N ILE A 777 7.10 -1.93 -23.54
CA ILE A 777 6.51 -2.70 -22.45
C ILE A 777 5.43 -1.81 -21.85
N PRO A 778 4.17 -1.91 -22.33
CA PRO A 778 3.10 -1.02 -21.91
C PRO A 778 2.80 -1.08 -20.40
N ALA A 779 3.07 -2.22 -19.75
CA ALA A 779 2.79 -2.44 -18.33
C ALA A 779 3.92 -3.23 -17.65
N PHE A 780 5.07 -2.58 -17.43
CA PHE A 780 6.22 -3.22 -16.74
C PHE A 780 5.82 -3.85 -15.40
N PHE A 781 4.97 -3.18 -14.61
CA PHE A 781 4.46 -3.71 -13.35
C PHE A 781 3.91 -5.15 -13.48
N GLN A 782 3.12 -5.43 -14.52
CA GLN A 782 2.51 -6.75 -14.71
C GLN A 782 3.57 -7.80 -15.05
N HIS A 783 4.47 -7.50 -15.97
CA HIS A 783 5.56 -8.42 -16.34
C HIS A 783 6.55 -8.67 -15.18
N PHE A 784 6.83 -7.63 -14.39
CA PHE A 784 7.66 -7.77 -13.21
C PHE A 784 7.00 -8.67 -12.14
N ARG A 785 5.68 -8.50 -11.97
CA ARG A 785 4.86 -9.30 -11.07
C ARG A 785 4.82 -10.77 -11.51
N ASP A 786 4.61 -11.01 -12.81
CA ASP A 786 4.57 -12.35 -13.41
C ASP A 786 5.96 -13.01 -13.47
N GLY A 787 7.04 -12.21 -13.40
CA GLY A 787 8.43 -12.69 -13.34
C GLY A 787 9.07 -12.99 -14.69
N ASP A 788 8.39 -12.73 -15.81
CA ASP A 788 8.96 -12.85 -17.16
C ASP A 788 9.91 -11.70 -17.51
N ILE A 789 9.74 -10.54 -16.87
CA ILE A 789 10.71 -9.43 -16.89
C ILE A 789 11.16 -9.14 -15.45
N PRO A 790 12.09 -9.94 -14.89
CA PRO A 790 12.44 -9.93 -13.47
C PRO A 790 13.33 -8.74 -13.07
N ILE A 791 13.71 -7.88 -14.01
CA ILE A 791 14.54 -6.70 -13.76
C ILE A 791 14.14 -5.55 -14.69
N GLY A 792 14.17 -4.32 -14.19
CA GLY A 792 13.91 -3.17 -15.03
C GLY A 792 13.99 -1.82 -14.35
N ILE A 793 14.14 -0.77 -15.15
CA ILE A 793 14.09 0.61 -14.67
C ILE A 793 12.63 1.07 -14.64
N SER A 794 12.20 1.60 -13.50
CA SER A 794 10.86 2.17 -13.36
C SER A 794 10.81 3.28 -12.31
N ASP A 795 9.62 3.83 -12.08
CA ASP A 795 9.40 5.03 -11.27
C ASP A 795 8.81 4.76 -9.88
N PHE A 796 8.63 5.84 -9.11
CA PHE A 796 7.95 5.82 -7.82
C PHE A 796 6.52 5.23 -7.88
N ASN A 797 5.78 5.42 -8.98
CA ASN A 797 4.44 4.84 -9.11
C ASN A 797 4.52 3.30 -9.11
N THR A 798 5.46 2.75 -9.88
CA THR A 798 5.71 1.30 -9.90
C THR A 798 6.09 0.77 -8.52
N TYR A 799 6.92 1.51 -7.76
CA TYR A 799 7.24 1.17 -6.37
C TYR A 799 6.00 1.05 -5.50
N VAL A 800 5.11 2.04 -5.55
CA VAL A 800 3.84 2.02 -4.79
C VAL A 800 2.94 0.87 -5.27
N GLN A 801 2.81 0.66 -6.58
CA GLN A 801 2.01 -0.46 -7.13
C GLN A 801 2.51 -1.82 -6.65
N LEU A 802 3.83 -2.04 -6.58
CA LEU A 802 4.39 -3.29 -6.08
C LEU A 802 4.12 -3.50 -4.58
N GLN A 803 4.01 -2.42 -3.80
CA GLN A 803 3.66 -2.48 -2.39
C GLN A 803 2.18 -2.81 -2.16
N VAL A 804 1.26 -2.30 -3.00
CA VAL A 804 -0.20 -2.43 -2.76
C VAL A 804 -0.90 -3.47 -3.60
N ALA A 805 -0.40 -3.74 -4.81
CA ALA A 805 -1.09 -4.54 -5.84
C ALA A 805 -0.34 -5.83 -6.23
N ALA A 806 0.77 -6.15 -5.56
CA ALA A 806 1.53 -7.38 -5.76
C ALA A 806 1.91 -8.10 -4.45
N PRO A 807 0.95 -8.37 -3.52
CA PRO A 807 1.25 -8.94 -2.21
C PRO A 807 1.92 -10.32 -2.29
N GLU A 808 1.68 -11.09 -3.35
CA GLU A 808 2.26 -12.41 -3.61
C GLU A 808 3.79 -12.41 -3.78
N ILE A 809 4.39 -11.28 -4.17
CA ILE A 809 5.84 -11.12 -4.30
C ILE A 809 6.44 -10.22 -3.21
N THR A 810 5.67 -9.91 -2.15
CA THR A 810 6.18 -9.13 -1.00
C THR A 810 7.43 -9.79 -0.43
N GLY A 811 8.52 -9.03 -0.27
CA GLY A 811 9.81 -9.55 0.21
C GLY A 811 10.65 -10.25 -0.86
N HIS A 812 10.10 -10.50 -2.05
CA HIS A 812 10.77 -11.18 -3.17
C HIS A 812 11.24 -10.22 -4.28
N TRP A 813 11.16 -8.92 -4.04
CA TRP A 813 11.73 -7.90 -4.90
C TRP A 813 12.47 -6.86 -4.07
N LYS A 814 13.44 -6.20 -4.70
CA LYS A 814 14.22 -5.13 -4.11
C LYS A 814 14.44 -4.02 -5.14
N VAL A 815 14.87 -2.87 -4.64
CA VAL A 815 15.34 -1.75 -5.48
C VAL A 815 16.83 -1.51 -5.31
N ALA A 816 17.44 -1.02 -6.38
CA ALA A 816 18.82 -0.54 -6.41
C ALA A 816 18.88 0.79 -7.18
N PRO A 817 19.94 1.60 -7.00
CA PRO A 817 20.24 2.71 -7.90
C PRO A 817 20.31 2.24 -9.37
N LEU A 818 20.07 3.15 -10.31
CA LEU A 818 20.16 2.84 -11.74
C LEU A 818 21.56 2.34 -12.09
N PRO A 819 21.75 1.34 -12.96
CA PRO A 819 23.06 0.98 -13.49
C PRO A 819 23.73 2.19 -14.12
N GLY A 820 25.00 2.40 -13.82
CA GLY A 820 25.71 3.62 -14.19
C GLY A 820 27.01 3.34 -14.94
N ILE A 821 27.80 4.38 -15.13
CA ILE A 821 29.08 4.29 -15.83
C ILE A 821 30.23 4.47 -14.85
N LYS A 822 31.07 3.44 -14.76
CA LYS A 822 32.28 3.47 -13.94
C LYS A 822 33.28 4.49 -14.47
N GLN A 823 33.63 5.45 -13.62
CA GLN A 823 34.57 6.52 -13.89
C GLN A 823 36.02 6.04 -13.64
N PRO A 824 37.04 6.75 -14.17
CA PRO A 824 38.45 6.39 -13.96
C PRO A 824 38.89 6.34 -12.49
N ASP A 825 38.22 7.07 -11.60
CA ASP A 825 38.47 7.09 -10.15
C ASP A 825 37.79 5.92 -9.41
N GLY A 826 37.04 5.08 -10.12
CA GLY A 826 36.30 3.94 -9.59
C GLY A 826 34.89 4.25 -9.10
N GLN A 827 34.46 5.52 -9.07
CA GLN A 827 33.08 5.88 -8.76
C GLN A 827 32.16 5.49 -9.91
N VAL A 828 30.93 5.04 -9.60
CA VAL A 828 29.92 4.79 -10.63
C VAL A 828 28.99 6.00 -10.72
N ALA A 829 29.01 6.68 -11.87
CA ALA A 829 28.17 7.85 -12.12
C ALA A 829 26.79 7.41 -12.65
N ARG A 830 25.73 7.95 -12.05
CA ARG A 830 24.32 7.54 -12.27
C ARG A 830 23.40 8.71 -12.60
N TRP A 831 23.95 9.69 -13.31
CA TRP A 831 23.25 10.95 -13.60
C TRP A 831 21.93 10.69 -14.32
N SER A 832 20.81 11.12 -13.73
CA SER A 832 19.48 10.86 -14.27
C SER A 832 18.53 12.00 -13.92
N PRO A 833 17.58 12.36 -14.81
CA PRO A 833 16.52 13.30 -14.46
C PRO A 833 15.59 12.72 -13.38
N GLN A 834 14.95 13.60 -12.61
CA GLN A 834 13.95 13.22 -11.61
C GLN A 834 12.63 13.94 -11.94
N GLY A 835 11.50 13.24 -11.89
CA GLY A 835 10.22 13.88 -12.21
C GLY A 835 9.79 14.86 -11.12
N LEU A 836 9.30 16.04 -11.47
CA LEU A 836 8.82 17.04 -10.50
C LEU A 836 7.34 17.40 -10.66
N SER A 837 6.66 17.57 -9.52
CA SER A 837 5.45 18.41 -9.43
C SER A 837 5.79 19.68 -8.68
N THR A 838 5.28 20.82 -9.15
CA THR A 838 5.80 22.13 -8.79
C THR A 838 4.72 23.11 -8.37
N ALA A 839 5.16 24.13 -7.65
CA ALA A 839 4.37 25.27 -7.21
C ALA A 839 4.98 26.58 -7.75
N MET A 840 4.15 27.53 -8.15
CA MET A 840 4.61 28.84 -8.65
C MET A 840 3.68 30.00 -8.24
N ILE A 841 4.22 31.23 -8.23
CA ILE A 841 3.48 32.47 -7.96
C ILE A 841 3.22 33.20 -9.28
N MET A 842 1.95 33.52 -9.56
CA MET A 842 1.60 34.22 -10.80
C MET A 842 2.05 35.68 -10.76
N LYS A 843 2.62 36.19 -11.86
CA LYS A 843 3.15 37.57 -11.91
C LYS A 843 2.08 38.63 -11.66
N LYS A 844 0.83 38.36 -12.09
CA LYS A 844 -0.33 39.25 -11.96
C LYS A 844 -0.93 39.31 -10.55
N SER A 845 -0.49 38.48 -9.60
CA SER A 845 -0.97 38.52 -8.22
C SER A 845 -0.65 39.85 -7.54
N ASP A 846 -1.61 40.42 -6.81
CA ASP A 846 -1.39 41.57 -5.93
C ASP A 846 -0.99 41.14 -4.49
N LYS A 847 -0.99 39.83 -4.20
CA LYS A 847 -0.73 39.24 -2.88
C LYS A 847 0.59 38.47 -2.81
N LYS A 848 1.59 38.95 -3.55
CA LYS A 848 2.91 38.32 -3.73
C LYS A 848 3.62 37.91 -2.43
N ASP A 849 3.60 38.76 -1.40
CA ASP A 849 4.24 38.46 -0.12
C ASP A 849 3.51 37.36 0.66
N ALA A 850 2.17 37.38 0.65
CA ALA A 850 1.34 36.33 1.26
C ALA A 850 1.49 35.00 0.51
N ALA A 851 1.56 35.03 -0.82
CA ALA A 851 1.85 33.89 -1.67
C ALA A 851 3.24 33.28 -1.37
N TRP A 852 4.26 34.13 -1.17
CA TRP A 852 5.59 33.66 -0.77
C TRP A 852 5.60 33.06 0.64
N GLN A 853 4.89 33.66 1.59
CA GLN A 853 4.73 33.11 2.93
C GLN A 853 4.04 31.75 2.91
N PHE A 854 3.02 31.58 2.06
CA PHE A 854 2.36 30.31 1.83
C PHE A 854 3.32 29.26 1.25
N LEU A 855 4.08 29.57 0.19
CA LEU A 855 5.02 28.60 -0.40
C LEU A 855 6.13 28.18 0.58
N LYS A 856 6.63 29.11 1.42
CA LYS A 856 7.60 28.78 2.48
C LYS A 856 7.04 27.81 3.51
N TRP A 857 5.78 28.01 3.90
CA TRP A 857 5.06 27.13 4.82
C TRP A 857 4.79 25.78 4.18
N TRP A 858 4.19 25.77 2.99
CA TRP A 858 3.79 24.57 2.27
C TRP A 858 4.96 23.63 2.02
N THR A 859 6.12 24.18 1.62
CA THR A 859 7.33 23.40 1.33
C THR A 859 8.24 23.18 2.55
N SER A 860 7.81 23.54 3.76
CA SER A 860 8.59 23.31 4.98
C SER A 860 8.65 21.83 5.35
N ALA A 861 9.69 21.42 6.09
CA ALA A 861 9.87 20.02 6.44
C ALA A 861 8.68 19.51 7.28
N ASP A 862 8.31 20.24 8.34
CA ASP A 862 7.21 19.88 9.23
C ASP A 862 5.88 19.71 8.48
N VAL A 863 5.54 20.64 7.59
CA VAL A 863 4.28 20.59 6.84
C VAL A 863 4.30 19.45 5.82
N GLN A 864 5.41 19.24 5.12
CA GLN A 864 5.53 18.16 4.14
C GLN A 864 5.52 16.78 4.81
N SER A 865 6.19 16.60 5.95
CA SER A 865 6.16 15.36 6.74
C SER A 865 4.76 15.07 7.25
N ARG A 866 4.08 16.09 7.81
CA ARG A 866 2.72 15.95 8.30
C ARG A 866 1.75 15.62 7.18
N TYR A 867 1.76 16.37 6.08
CA TYR A 867 0.89 16.11 4.94
C TYR A 867 1.12 14.71 4.36
N ALA A 868 2.36 14.26 4.24
CA ALA A 868 2.66 12.91 3.78
C ALA A 868 2.14 11.82 4.73
N GLY A 869 2.35 12.01 6.05
CA GLY A 869 1.86 11.10 7.07
C GLY A 869 0.34 11.04 7.14
N ASP A 870 -0.32 12.20 7.07
CA ASP A 870 -1.78 12.33 7.08
C ASP A 870 -2.39 11.66 5.83
N MET A 871 -1.82 11.89 4.64
CA MET A 871 -2.26 11.21 3.40
C MET A 871 -2.14 9.68 3.48
N GLU A 872 -0.98 9.17 3.93
CA GLU A 872 -0.75 7.71 4.04
C GLU A 872 -1.60 7.08 5.15
N SER A 873 -1.83 7.80 6.25
CA SER A 873 -2.67 7.38 7.37
C SER A 873 -4.16 7.30 6.99
N TYR A 874 -4.67 8.33 6.30
CA TYR A 874 -6.10 8.44 5.99
C TYR A 874 -6.54 7.61 4.78
N TYR A 875 -5.66 7.50 3.79
CA TYR A 875 -6.01 6.93 2.50
C TYR A 875 -5.18 5.70 2.11
N GLY A 876 -4.17 5.34 2.92
CA GLY A 876 -3.30 4.20 2.68
C GLY A 876 -2.02 4.55 1.91
N ILE A 877 -1.12 3.58 1.83
CA ILE A 877 0.20 3.70 1.20
C ILE A 877 0.10 3.97 -0.32
N GLU A 878 -1.03 3.67 -0.95
CA GLU A 878 -1.32 4.05 -2.33
C GLU A 878 -1.39 5.58 -2.56
N TYR A 879 -1.61 6.37 -1.50
CA TYR A 879 -1.58 7.83 -1.52
C TYR A 879 -0.25 8.42 -1.07
N ARG A 880 0.78 7.58 -0.86
CA ARG A 880 2.09 8.01 -0.35
C ARG A 880 2.62 9.24 -1.08
N TRP A 881 2.97 10.25 -0.29
CA TRP A 881 3.45 11.52 -0.79
C TRP A 881 4.99 11.55 -0.83
N ASN A 882 5.55 11.48 -2.03
CA ASN A 882 7.00 11.52 -2.23
C ASN A 882 7.53 12.96 -2.23
N THR A 883 7.63 13.58 -1.05
CA THR A 883 8.02 14.99 -0.91
C THR A 883 9.38 15.29 -1.55
N ALA A 884 9.48 16.45 -2.19
CA ALA A 884 10.76 16.97 -2.71
C ALA A 884 11.67 17.54 -1.61
N ASN A 885 11.14 17.76 -0.39
CA ASN A 885 11.92 18.31 0.72
C ASN A 885 12.83 17.22 1.32
N VAL A 886 14.14 17.41 1.21
CA VAL A 886 15.15 16.42 1.62
C VAL A 886 15.10 16.11 3.12
N GLU A 887 14.72 17.07 3.96
CA GLU A 887 14.58 16.85 5.41
C GLU A 887 13.27 16.12 5.75
N ALA A 888 12.17 16.48 5.09
CA ALA A 888 10.91 15.76 5.27
C ALA A 888 11.05 14.30 4.83
N MET A 889 11.71 14.04 3.70
CA MET A 889 11.95 12.68 3.20
C MET A 889 12.68 11.78 4.22
N LYS A 890 13.61 12.32 5.01
CA LYS A 890 14.31 11.58 6.08
C LYS A 890 13.39 11.14 7.23
N SER A 891 12.27 11.83 7.43
CA SER A 891 11.32 11.54 8.51
C SER A 891 10.22 10.55 8.12
N LEU A 892 10.07 10.25 6.83
CA LEU A 892 9.03 9.35 6.32
C LEU A 892 9.40 7.87 6.53
N SER A 893 8.38 7.02 6.69
CA SER A 893 8.49 5.56 6.82
C SER A 893 8.96 4.91 5.51
N TRP A 894 10.27 4.78 5.30
CA TRP A 894 10.83 3.97 4.21
C TRP A 894 11.57 2.77 4.79
N PRO A 895 11.54 1.59 4.14
CA PRO A 895 12.49 0.52 4.47
C PRO A 895 13.94 1.04 4.32
N SER A 896 14.81 0.76 5.30
CA SER A 896 16.19 1.26 5.32
C SER A 896 16.98 0.98 4.04
N GLU A 897 16.88 -0.24 3.47
CA GLU A 897 17.56 -0.61 2.23
C GLU A 897 17.04 0.21 1.03
N ASP A 898 15.73 0.41 0.94
CA ASP A 898 15.11 1.18 -0.13
C ASP A 898 15.47 2.65 -0.03
N LEU A 899 15.42 3.23 1.17
CA LEU A 899 15.80 4.63 1.42
C LEU A 899 17.26 4.86 1.04
N LYS A 900 18.14 3.88 1.29
CA LYS A 900 19.54 3.96 0.87
C LYS A 900 19.68 3.99 -0.66
N ALA A 901 18.94 3.14 -1.37
CA ALA A 901 18.93 3.16 -2.85
C ALA A 901 18.35 4.46 -3.41
N ILE A 902 17.23 4.94 -2.84
CA ILE A 902 16.58 6.21 -3.20
C ILE A 902 17.55 7.38 -2.99
N ARG A 903 18.19 7.47 -1.81
CA ARG A 903 19.14 8.55 -1.50
C ARG A 903 20.36 8.52 -2.40
N GLU A 904 20.93 7.33 -2.64
CA GLU A 904 22.06 7.20 -3.55
C GLU A 904 21.68 7.63 -4.96
N GLN A 905 20.53 7.20 -5.49
CA GLN A 905 20.11 7.62 -6.82
C GLN A 905 19.77 9.12 -6.91
N ALA A 906 19.03 9.66 -5.94
CA ALA A 906 18.62 11.05 -5.92
C ALA A 906 19.82 12.02 -5.77
N ARG A 907 20.93 11.55 -5.18
CA ARG A 907 22.20 12.28 -5.16
C ARG A 907 22.70 12.62 -6.59
N TRP A 908 22.38 11.79 -7.57
CA TRP A 908 22.75 11.95 -8.98
C TRP A 908 21.65 12.63 -9.81
N ALA A 909 20.69 13.30 -9.18
CA ALA A 909 19.65 14.04 -9.90
C ALA A 909 20.28 15.14 -10.78
N ALA A 910 19.94 15.14 -12.07
CA ALA A 910 20.33 16.18 -13.01
C ALA A 910 19.25 16.38 -14.08
N ASN A 911 18.27 17.24 -13.78
CA ASN A 911 17.20 17.51 -14.72
C ASN A 911 17.71 18.32 -15.92
N LEU A 912 17.05 18.12 -17.06
CA LEU A 912 17.34 18.88 -18.27
C LEU A 912 16.79 20.31 -18.11
N PRO A 913 17.55 21.33 -18.55
CA PRO A 913 17.08 22.70 -18.47
C PRO A 913 16.00 22.95 -19.54
N ASN A 914 14.96 23.66 -19.17
CA ASN A 914 13.91 24.08 -20.10
C ASN A 914 14.35 25.35 -20.83
N VAL A 915 15.02 25.18 -21.98
CA VAL A 915 15.48 26.28 -22.84
C VAL A 915 14.50 26.55 -24.00
N PRO A 916 14.53 27.72 -24.66
CA PRO A 916 13.65 28.02 -25.78
C PRO A 916 13.78 27.00 -26.93
N GLY A 917 12.72 26.21 -27.14
CA GLY A 917 12.71 25.08 -28.08
C GLY A 917 12.80 23.69 -27.42
N TYR A 918 12.87 23.59 -26.09
CA TYR A 918 13.05 22.33 -25.37
C TYR A 918 11.99 21.25 -25.70
N TYR A 919 10.74 21.63 -25.90
CA TYR A 919 9.64 20.72 -26.26
C TYR A 919 9.88 19.94 -27.56
N PHE A 920 10.82 20.39 -28.39
CA PHE A 920 11.20 19.75 -29.64
C PHE A 920 12.22 18.62 -29.41
N LEU A 921 13.01 18.67 -28.32
CA LEU A 921 14.11 17.74 -28.05
C LEU A 921 13.64 16.29 -28.01
N ALA A 922 12.69 15.95 -27.13
CA ALA A 922 12.23 14.57 -26.96
C ALA A 922 11.72 13.97 -28.28
N ARG A 923 10.98 14.78 -29.06
CA ARG A 923 10.46 14.35 -30.36
C ARG A 923 11.56 14.08 -31.39
N GLU A 924 12.58 14.93 -31.48
CA GLU A 924 13.69 14.69 -32.41
C GLU A 924 14.53 13.48 -31.98
N MET A 925 14.67 13.24 -30.66
CA MET A 925 15.30 12.02 -30.15
C MET A 925 14.50 10.76 -30.53
N ASP A 926 13.17 10.80 -30.41
CA ASP A 926 12.30 9.70 -30.86
C ASP A 926 12.44 9.44 -32.36
N PHE A 927 12.50 10.49 -33.18
CA PHE A 927 12.70 10.35 -34.62
C PHE A 927 14.07 9.78 -34.97
N ALA A 928 15.14 10.25 -34.32
CA ALA A 928 16.48 9.70 -34.51
C ALA A 928 16.51 8.21 -34.12
N TRP A 929 15.95 7.88 -32.96
CA TRP A 929 15.89 6.51 -32.47
C TRP A 929 15.12 5.60 -33.43
N ASN A 930 13.95 6.04 -33.90
CA ASN A 930 13.13 5.24 -34.84
C ASN A 930 13.88 4.99 -36.14
N LYS A 931 14.58 6.00 -36.69
CA LYS A 931 15.42 5.85 -37.90
C LYS A 931 16.54 4.83 -37.70
N THR A 932 17.19 4.83 -36.54
CA THR A 932 18.28 3.88 -36.28
C THR A 932 17.77 2.47 -36.01
N VAL A 933 16.75 2.31 -35.17
CA VAL A 933 16.28 1.00 -34.71
C VAL A 933 15.38 0.31 -35.73
N PHE A 934 14.49 1.05 -36.40
CA PHE A 934 13.57 0.47 -37.40
C PHE A 934 14.10 0.57 -38.84
N ASP A 935 14.61 1.74 -39.23
CA ASP A 935 15.01 2.00 -40.63
C ASP A 935 16.47 1.62 -40.92
N GLY A 936 17.25 1.25 -39.89
CA GLY A 936 18.65 0.84 -40.02
C GLY A 936 19.60 1.98 -40.39
N VAL A 937 19.19 3.24 -40.22
CA VAL A 937 20.03 4.42 -40.47
C VAL A 937 21.17 4.46 -39.45
N PRO A 938 22.44 4.69 -39.87
CA PRO A 938 23.55 4.80 -38.95
C PRO A 938 23.28 5.79 -37.81
N ALA A 939 23.57 5.38 -36.56
CA ALA A 939 23.26 6.16 -35.37
C ALA A 939 23.80 7.61 -35.40
N SER A 940 25.01 7.79 -35.93
CA SER A 940 25.63 9.11 -36.07
C SER A 940 24.85 10.01 -37.05
N GLU A 941 24.43 9.48 -38.20
CA GLU A 941 23.64 10.23 -39.20
C GLU A 941 22.27 10.66 -38.65
N ALA A 942 21.57 9.74 -37.99
CA ALA A 942 20.26 10.03 -37.39
C ALA A 942 20.35 11.10 -36.28
N LEU A 943 21.38 11.04 -35.44
CA LEU A 943 21.61 12.02 -34.37
C LEU A 943 22.04 13.39 -34.91
N GLU A 944 22.86 13.43 -35.97
CA GLU A 944 23.24 14.68 -36.64
C GLU A 944 22.00 15.40 -37.18
N GLU A 945 21.11 14.67 -37.84
CA GLU A 945 19.87 15.24 -38.36
C GLU A 945 18.98 15.80 -37.25
N ALA A 946 18.80 15.05 -36.15
CA ALA A 946 18.04 15.51 -34.98
C ALA A 946 18.67 16.75 -34.33
N SER A 947 20.01 16.79 -34.20
CA SER A 947 20.76 17.94 -33.69
C SER A 947 20.54 19.19 -34.55
N LEU A 948 20.62 19.06 -35.88
CA LEU A 948 20.38 20.16 -36.81
C LEU A 948 18.92 20.63 -36.79
N SER A 949 17.97 19.70 -36.70
CA SER A 949 16.54 19.98 -36.60
C SER A 949 16.21 20.75 -35.32
N LEU A 950 16.73 20.28 -34.18
CA LEU A 950 16.62 20.97 -32.88
C LEU A 950 17.23 22.36 -32.93
N GLN A 951 18.44 22.52 -33.48
CA GLN A 951 19.09 23.83 -33.59
C GLN A 951 18.24 24.83 -34.39
N ARG A 952 17.63 24.41 -35.51
CA ARG A 952 16.76 25.28 -36.31
C ARG A 952 15.55 25.77 -35.50
N GLU A 953 14.97 24.90 -34.69
CA GLU A 953 13.85 25.27 -33.81
C GLU A 953 14.30 26.22 -32.69
N MET A 954 15.43 25.92 -32.04
CA MET A 954 16.02 26.79 -31.03
C MET A 954 16.29 28.19 -31.59
N ASP A 955 16.90 28.30 -32.77
CA ASP A 955 17.15 29.58 -33.45
C ASP A 955 15.83 30.33 -33.74
N ARG A 956 14.79 29.61 -34.17
CA ARG A 956 13.45 30.19 -34.40
C ARG A 956 12.88 30.76 -33.10
N ARG A 957 12.96 30.02 -32.00
CA ARG A 957 12.44 30.48 -30.70
C ARG A 957 13.25 31.61 -30.11
N GLN A 958 14.57 31.58 -30.23
CA GLN A 958 15.43 32.68 -29.80
C GLN A 958 15.12 33.98 -30.54
N ARG A 959 14.84 33.92 -31.85
CA ARG A 959 14.36 35.09 -32.62
C ARG A 959 13.00 35.59 -32.13
N ASN A 960 12.05 34.68 -31.87
CA ASN A 960 10.72 35.06 -31.37
C ASN A 960 10.76 35.75 -30.00
N PHE A 961 11.70 35.34 -29.13
CA PHE A 961 11.86 35.92 -27.79
C PHE A 961 12.89 37.05 -27.72
N GLY A 962 13.60 37.37 -28.81
CA GLY A 962 14.58 38.47 -28.84
C GLY A 962 15.85 38.21 -28.02
N ILE A 963 16.24 36.95 -27.83
CA ILE A 963 17.37 36.52 -26.96
C ILE A 963 18.58 36.00 -27.75
N ALA A 964 18.62 36.20 -29.07
CA ALA A 964 19.71 35.73 -29.92
C ALA A 964 21.05 36.37 -29.51
N GLY A 965 22.06 35.54 -29.16
CA GLY A 965 23.39 35.98 -28.76
C GLY A 965 23.56 36.31 -27.26
N GLY A 966 22.60 35.97 -26.42
CA GLY A 966 22.67 36.14 -24.95
C GLY A 966 23.35 34.97 -24.20
N ASN A 967 22.99 34.80 -22.93
CA ASN A 967 23.37 33.64 -22.11
C ASN A 967 22.23 33.40 -21.11
N LEU A 968 21.60 32.23 -21.15
CA LEU A 968 20.47 31.88 -20.26
C LEU A 968 20.90 31.50 -18.85
N ARG A 969 22.21 31.54 -18.56
CA ARG A 969 22.83 31.24 -17.25
C ARG A 969 22.31 29.91 -16.69
N VAL A 970 22.31 28.89 -17.54
CA VAL A 970 21.83 27.56 -17.18
C VAL A 970 22.73 27.01 -16.05
N PRO A 971 22.16 26.61 -14.90
CA PRO A 971 22.94 25.99 -13.84
C PRO A 971 23.69 24.76 -14.35
N GLN A 972 24.98 24.67 -14.00
CA GLN A 972 25.83 23.53 -14.33
C GLN A 972 25.96 22.65 -13.09
N ILE A 973 25.61 21.38 -13.20
CA ILE A 973 25.67 20.38 -12.13
C ILE A 973 26.81 19.44 -12.48
N THR A 974 27.91 19.53 -11.74
CA THR A 974 29.14 18.78 -12.01
C THR A 974 29.48 17.80 -10.89
N GLU A 975 28.88 17.97 -9.72
CA GLU A 975 29.12 17.14 -8.54
C GLU A 975 27.80 16.63 -7.98
N PRO A 976 27.77 15.37 -7.53
CA PRO A 976 26.56 14.77 -7.00
C PRO A 976 26.23 15.35 -5.61
N PHE A 977 24.96 15.45 -5.26
CA PHE A 977 24.50 16.09 -4.03
C PHE A 977 24.96 15.34 -2.76
N ASN A 978 25.42 16.09 -1.76
CA ASN A 978 25.84 15.55 -0.47
C ASN A 978 24.72 15.71 0.59
N TRP A 979 24.13 14.60 0.99
CA TRP A 979 23.05 14.56 1.97
C TRP A 979 23.44 14.96 3.40
N GLU A 980 24.72 14.82 3.77
CA GLU A 980 25.21 15.05 5.14
C GLU A 980 25.63 16.52 5.39
N GLU A 981 25.89 17.27 4.33
CA GLU A 981 26.18 18.71 4.38
C GLU A 981 24.93 19.59 4.37
N ALA A 982 23.76 19.00 4.06
CA ALA A 982 22.46 19.63 4.23
C ALA A 982 22.12 19.72 5.73
N LYS A 983 22.76 20.65 6.43
CA LYS A 983 22.34 21.12 7.76
C LYS A 983 21.70 22.52 7.63
N PRO A 984 20.70 22.85 8.47
CA PRO A 984 19.87 24.06 8.34
C PRO A 984 20.64 25.37 8.13
#